data_AF-Q4R966-F1
#
_entry.id   AF-Q4R966-F1
#
_cell.length_a   1.000
_cell.length_b   1.000
_cell.length_c   1.000
_cell.angle_alpha   90.00
_cell.angle_beta   90.00
_cell.angle_gamma   90.00
#
_symmetry.space_group_name_H-M   'P 1'
#
loop_
_entity.id
_entity.type
_entity.pdbx_description
1 polymer ?
#
loop_
_entity_poly.entity_id
_entity_poly.type
_entity_poly.pdbx_seq_one_letter_code
_entity_poly.pdbx_strand_id
1 'polypeptide(L)'
;MSPTPPLFSLPEARTRFTKSTREALNNKNIKPLLSTFSQVPGSENEKKCTLDQAFRGVLEEEIINHSSCENVLAIISLAIGGVTEGICTASTPFVLLGDVLDCLPLDQCDTIFTFVEKNVATWKSNTFYSAGKNYLLRMCNDLLRRLSKSQNTVFCGRIQLFLARLFPLSEKSGLNLQSQFNLENVTVFNTNEQESTLGQKHTEDREEGMDVEEGEMGDEEAPTTCSIPIDYNLYRKFWSLQDYFRNPVQCYEKISWKTFLKYSEEVLAVFKSYKLDDTQASRKKMEELKTGGEHVYFAKFLTSEKLMDLQLSDSNFRRHILLQYLILFQYLKGLEVEKAFHPFIAGPYNRLVGEIMQETGTRINIPPPSVSRTEIVFTGEKEQLAQAVARIKKIYEEKKKKTTTIAVEVKKSQHKYVIGPKGNSLQEILERTGVSVEIPPSDSISETVILRGEPEKLGQALTEVYAKANSFTVSSVAAPSWLHRFIIGKKGQNLAKITQQMPKVHIEFTEGEDKITLEGPTEDVNVAQEQIEGMVKDLINRMDYVEINIDHKFHRHLIGKSGANINRIKDQYKVSVRIPPDSEKSNLIRIEGDPQGVQQAKRELLELASRMENERTKDLIIEQRFHRTIIGQKGERIREIRDKFPEVIINFPDPAQKSDIVQLRGPKNEVEKCTKYMQKMVADLVENSYSISVPIFKQFHKNIIGKGGANIKKIREESNLQGCLPSTS
;
A
#
# COMPACT_ATOMS: atom_id res chain seq x y z
N MET A 1 -12.20 26.82 33.54
CA MET A 1 -11.09 26.18 32.83
C MET A 1 -11.59 24.87 32.28
N SER A 2 -11.86 24.78 30.98
CA SER A 2 -12.12 23.51 30.31
C SER A 2 -10.80 22.72 30.23
N PRO A 3 -10.77 21.43 30.60
CA PRO A 3 -9.54 20.66 30.56
C PRO A 3 -9.09 20.51 29.11
N THR A 4 -7.83 20.86 28.84
CA THR A 4 -7.13 20.53 27.59
C THR A 4 -7.24 19.02 27.33
N PRO A 5 -7.57 18.58 26.10
CA PRO A 5 -7.60 17.15 25.80
C PRO A 5 -6.21 16.54 26.03
N PRO A 6 -6.14 15.31 26.59
CA PRO A 6 -4.87 14.68 26.93
C PRO A 6 -4.04 14.43 25.67
N LEU A 7 -2.82 14.98 25.65
CA LEU A 7 -1.83 14.72 24.62
C LEU A 7 -1.48 13.23 24.61
N PHE A 8 -1.47 12.60 23.44
CA PHE A 8 -1.09 11.21 23.28
C PHE A 8 0.41 11.02 23.57
N SER A 9 0.74 10.27 24.62
CA SER A 9 2.12 9.90 24.95
C SER A 9 2.42 8.49 24.43
N LEU A 10 3.22 8.41 23.37
CA LEU A 10 3.66 7.16 22.72
C LEU A 10 4.27 6.12 23.70
N PRO A 11 5.23 6.48 24.60
CA PRO A 11 5.84 5.48 25.49
C PRO A 11 4.89 4.97 26.58
N GLU A 12 3.99 5.83 27.09
CA GLU A 12 2.98 5.43 28.07
C GLU A 12 1.90 4.55 27.44
N ALA A 13 1.46 4.88 26.23
CA ALA A 13 0.53 4.05 25.47
C ALA A 13 1.14 2.67 25.19
N ARG A 14 2.40 2.62 24.74
CA ARG A 14 3.10 1.35 24.47
C ARG A 14 3.22 0.48 25.73
N THR A 15 3.58 1.04 26.88
CA THR A 15 3.70 0.29 28.14
C THR A 15 2.36 -0.22 28.67
N ARG A 16 1.27 0.52 28.44
CA ARG A 16 -0.09 0.02 28.74
C ARG A 16 -0.49 -1.11 27.81
N PHE A 17 -0.23 -0.96 26.51
CA PHE A 17 -0.52 -2.01 25.53
C PHE A 17 0.28 -3.28 25.82
N THR A 18 1.59 -3.20 26.10
CA THR A 18 2.39 -4.39 26.42
C THR A 18 1.90 -5.13 27.67
N LYS A 19 1.48 -4.41 28.73
CA LYS A 19 0.84 -5.03 29.90
C LYS A 19 -0.46 -5.74 29.52
N SER A 20 -1.32 -5.08 28.76
CA SER A 20 -2.58 -5.68 28.30
C SER A 20 -2.37 -6.89 27.39
N THR A 21 -1.32 -6.89 26.56
CA THR A 21 -0.94 -8.03 25.71
C THR A 21 -0.48 -9.21 26.55
N ARG A 22 0.31 -9.00 27.62
CA ARG A 22 0.69 -10.08 28.55
C ARG A 22 -0.51 -10.64 29.31
N GLU A 23 -1.42 -9.79 29.76
CA GLU A 23 -2.67 -10.24 30.39
C GLU A 23 -3.57 -11.02 29.42
N ALA A 24 -3.64 -10.58 28.17
CA ALA A 24 -4.37 -11.28 27.11
C ALA A 24 -3.73 -12.63 26.75
N LEU A 25 -2.39 -12.73 26.79
CA LEU A 25 -1.65 -13.97 26.57
C LEU A 25 -1.96 -15.00 27.66
N ASN A 26 -1.89 -14.60 28.94
CA ASN A 26 -2.19 -15.48 30.07
C ASN A 26 -3.64 -16.00 30.06
N ASN A 27 -4.59 -15.14 29.66
CA ASN A 27 -6.01 -15.48 29.63
C ASN A 27 -6.47 -16.08 28.29
N LYS A 28 -5.59 -16.15 27.27
CA LYS A 28 -5.89 -16.52 25.88
C LYS A 28 -7.14 -15.81 25.32
N ASN A 29 -7.34 -14.54 25.69
CA ASN A 29 -8.56 -13.79 25.37
C ASN A 29 -8.24 -12.34 25.02
N ILE A 30 -8.95 -11.79 24.04
CA ILE A 30 -8.70 -10.46 23.48
C ILE A 30 -9.43 -9.33 24.22
N LYS A 31 -10.37 -9.66 25.12
CA LYS A 31 -11.15 -8.67 25.89
C LYS A 31 -10.30 -7.62 26.62
N PRO A 32 -9.17 -7.96 27.29
CA PRO A 32 -8.31 -6.97 27.95
C PRO A 32 -7.67 -5.96 26.98
N LEU A 33 -7.37 -6.40 25.75
CA LEU A 33 -6.83 -5.55 24.70
C LEU A 33 -7.87 -4.56 24.18
N LEU A 34 -9.11 -5.02 23.96
CA LEU A 34 -10.24 -4.19 23.52
C LEU A 34 -10.58 -3.08 24.54
N SER A 35 -10.61 -3.42 25.83
CA SER A 35 -10.85 -2.43 26.88
C SER A 35 -9.74 -1.39 26.93
N THR A 36 -8.49 -1.81 26.77
CA THR A 36 -7.33 -0.91 26.82
C THR A 36 -7.28 0.01 25.58
N PHE A 37 -7.58 -0.53 24.40
CA PHE A 37 -7.63 0.23 23.14
C PHE A 37 -8.67 1.38 23.16
N SER A 38 -9.80 1.13 23.83
CA SER A 38 -10.87 2.12 24.01
C SER A 38 -10.49 3.24 25.00
N GLN A 39 -9.67 2.93 26.01
CA GLN A 39 -9.30 3.87 27.08
C GLN A 39 -8.14 4.81 26.73
N VAL A 40 -7.26 4.41 25.81
CA VAL A 40 -6.11 5.23 25.40
C VAL A 40 -6.59 6.40 24.51
N PRO A 41 -6.22 7.66 24.77
CA PRO A 41 -6.52 8.78 23.87
C PRO A 41 -5.66 8.71 22.59
N GLY A 42 -6.03 9.38 21.49
CA GLY A 42 -5.23 9.41 20.25
C GLY A 42 -5.98 8.96 19.00
N SER A 43 -5.37 9.10 17.82
CA SER A 43 -5.97 8.65 16.57
C SER A 43 -5.97 7.12 16.45
N GLU A 44 -6.93 6.54 15.73
CA GLU A 44 -7.01 5.08 15.58
C GLU A 44 -5.75 4.49 14.94
N ASN A 45 -5.14 5.20 13.99
CA ASN A 45 -3.92 4.74 13.31
C ASN A 45 -2.71 4.73 14.26
N GLU A 46 -2.54 5.75 15.09
CA GLU A 46 -1.46 5.79 16.09
C GLU A 46 -1.62 4.67 17.12
N LYS A 47 -2.85 4.43 17.59
CA LYS A 47 -3.13 3.32 18.52
C LYS A 47 -2.80 1.97 17.89
N LYS A 48 -3.24 1.73 16.66
CA LYS A 48 -2.93 0.51 15.89
C LYS A 48 -1.42 0.29 15.77
N CYS A 49 -0.68 1.31 15.34
CA CYS A 49 0.78 1.23 15.23
C CYS A 49 1.46 0.95 16.57
N THR A 50 1.03 1.60 17.66
CA THR A 50 1.61 1.34 18.99
C THR A 50 1.28 -0.06 19.51
N LEU A 51 0.11 -0.59 19.17
CA LEU A 51 -0.29 -1.94 19.52
C LEU A 51 0.50 -2.98 18.72
N ASP A 52 0.70 -2.74 17.42
CA ASP A 52 1.54 -3.58 16.56
C ASP A 52 2.99 -3.67 17.08
N GLN A 53 3.55 -2.54 17.55
CA GLN A 53 4.85 -2.52 18.21
C GLN A 53 4.86 -3.25 19.56
N ALA A 54 3.78 -3.15 20.34
CA ALA A 54 3.65 -3.86 21.60
C ALA A 54 3.62 -5.39 21.38
N PHE A 55 2.91 -5.87 20.35
CA PHE A 55 2.93 -7.29 19.97
C PHE A 55 4.33 -7.76 19.58
N ARG A 56 5.07 -6.99 18.77
CA ARG A 56 6.46 -7.33 18.41
C ARG A 56 7.38 -7.38 19.63
N GLY A 57 7.29 -6.39 20.52
CA GLY A 57 8.13 -6.38 21.72
C GLY A 57 7.87 -7.55 22.66
N VAL A 58 6.60 -7.93 22.87
CA VAL A 58 6.26 -9.13 23.68
C VAL A 58 6.74 -10.41 22.98
N LEU A 59 6.60 -10.50 21.66
CA LEU A 59 7.08 -11.63 20.89
C LEU A 59 8.62 -11.77 20.97
N GLU A 60 9.34 -10.67 20.86
CA GLU A 60 10.81 -10.62 20.98
C GLU A 60 11.26 -11.11 22.35
N GLU A 61 10.62 -10.65 23.44
CA GLU A 61 10.89 -11.14 24.80
C GLU A 61 10.67 -12.65 24.92
N GLU A 62 9.59 -13.20 24.34
CA GLU A 62 9.30 -14.64 24.38
C GLU A 62 10.30 -15.47 23.54
N ILE A 63 10.78 -14.93 22.42
CA ILE A 63 11.81 -15.59 21.60
C ILE A 63 13.15 -15.63 22.35
N ILE A 64 13.55 -14.51 22.98
CA ILE A 64 14.78 -14.43 23.78
C ILE A 64 14.74 -15.38 24.99
N ASN A 65 13.57 -15.51 25.62
CA ASN A 65 13.39 -16.37 26.79
C ASN A 65 13.32 -17.87 26.45
N HIS A 66 13.43 -18.25 25.17
CA HIS A 66 13.25 -19.63 24.69
C HIS A 66 11.94 -20.27 25.19
N SER A 67 10.88 -19.47 25.26
CA SER A 67 9.55 -19.94 25.66
C SER A 67 8.99 -20.98 24.69
N SER A 68 7.99 -21.74 25.14
CA SER A 68 7.34 -22.77 24.32
C SER A 68 6.76 -22.18 23.02
N CYS A 69 6.87 -22.91 21.91
CA CYS A 69 6.29 -22.51 20.62
C CYS A 69 4.77 -22.24 20.72
N GLU A 70 4.09 -22.83 21.71
CA GLU A 70 2.68 -22.58 22.00
C GLU A 70 2.38 -21.12 22.39
N ASN A 71 3.25 -20.46 23.16
CA ASN A 71 3.07 -19.06 23.53
C ASN A 71 3.20 -18.14 22.32
N VAL A 72 4.20 -18.39 21.47
CA VAL A 72 4.42 -17.67 20.22
C VAL A 72 3.21 -17.80 19.30
N LEU A 73 2.68 -19.02 19.15
CA LEU A 73 1.46 -19.27 18.36
C LEU A 73 0.22 -18.61 18.97
N ALA A 74 0.11 -18.57 20.30
CA ALA A 74 -0.99 -17.88 20.99
C ALA A 74 -0.96 -16.36 20.74
N ILE A 75 0.23 -15.73 20.74
CA ILE A 75 0.39 -14.31 20.41
C ILE A 75 -0.08 -14.02 18.97
N ILE A 76 0.32 -14.86 18.02
CA ILE A 76 -0.09 -14.71 16.61
C ILE A 76 -1.61 -14.91 16.46
N SER A 77 -2.20 -15.87 17.18
CA SER A 77 -3.65 -16.05 17.21
C SER A 77 -4.38 -14.84 17.81
N LEU A 78 -3.83 -14.21 18.85
CA LEU A 78 -4.38 -12.97 19.42
C LEU A 78 -4.28 -11.80 18.43
N ALA A 79 -3.18 -11.69 17.68
CA ALA A 79 -3.03 -10.69 16.62
C ALA A 79 -4.05 -10.89 15.49
N ILE A 80 -4.32 -12.14 15.08
CA ILE A 80 -5.38 -12.46 14.11
C ILE A 80 -6.74 -12.02 14.64
N GLY A 81 -7.06 -12.35 15.90
CA GLY A 81 -8.29 -11.89 16.56
C GLY A 81 -8.38 -10.36 16.65
N GLY A 82 -7.23 -9.68 16.81
CA GLY A 82 -7.17 -8.23 16.89
C GLY A 82 -7.47 -7.57 15.55
N VAL A 83 -7.08 -8.22 14.45
CA VAL A 83 -7.44 -7.76 13.10
C VAL A 83 -8.93 -7.98 12.84
N THR A 84 -9.52 -9.11 13.26
CA THR A 84 -10.96 -9.36 13.07
C THR A 84 -11.84 -8.38 13.84
N GLU A 85 -11.40 -7.94 15.02
CA GLU A 85 -12.07 -6.92 15.84
C GLU A 85 -11.70 -5.47 15.43
N GLY A 86 -10.85 -5.28 14.42
CA GLY A 86 -10.50 -3.97 13.88
C GLY A 86 -9.51 -3.14 14.71
N ILE A 87 -8.87 -3.73 15.73
CA ILE A 87 -7.89 -3.05 16.61
C ILE A 87 -6.44 -3.15 16.13
N CYS A 88 -6.13 -4.08 15.23
CA CYS A 88 -4.78 -4.27 14.66
C CYS A 88 -4.76 -4.07 13.15
N THR A 89 -3.58 -3.78 12.61
CA THR A 89 -3.37 -3.68 11.16
C THR A 89 -3.40 -5.08 10.52
N ALA A 90 -4.04 -5.22 9.35
CA ALA A 90 -4.16 -6.51 8.66
C ALA A 90 -2.82 -7.17 8.29
N SER A 91 -1.73 -6.38 8.21
CA SER A 91 -0.37 -6.87 7.95
C SER A 91 0.35 -7.42 9.19
N THR A 92 -0.08 -7.05 10.40
CA THR A 92 0.61 -7.38 11.66
C THR A 92 0.87 -8.87 11.88
N PRO A 93 -0.13 -9.78 11.75
CA PRO A 93 0.13 -11.20 11.99
C PRO A 93 1.13 -11.80 11.00
N PHE A 94 1.19 -11.29 9.76
CA PHE A 94 2.15 -11.77 8.76
C PHE A 94 3.58 -11.32 9.06
N VAL A 95 3.75 -10.10 9.58
CA VAL A 95 5.08 -9.63 9.99
C VAL A 95 5.55 -10.38 11.22
N LEU A 96 4.68 -10.58 12.22
CA LEU A 96 5.00 -11.40 13.39
C LEU A 96 5.38 -12.83 13.01
N LEU A 97 4.65 -13.47 12.08
CA LEU A 97 5.00 -14.79 11.57
C LEU A 97 6.37 -14.81 10.87
N GLY A 98 6.67 -13.79 10.06
CA GLY A 98 7.98 -13.65 9.42
C GLY A 98 9.11 -13.51 10.44
N ASP A 99 8.98 -12.57 11.37
CA ASP A 99 9.97 -12.31 12.43
C ASP A 99 10.25 -13.58 13.27
N VAL A 100 9.20 -14.33 13.61
CA VAL A 100 9.33 -15.61 14.33
C VAL A 100 10.06 -16.66 13.50
N LEU A 101 9.67 -16.85 12.25
CA LEU A 101 10.28 -17.87 11.40
C LEU A 101 11.74 -17.55 11.08
N ASP A 102 12.11 -16.28 11.02
CA ASP A 102 13.50 -15.84 10.79
C ASP A 102 14.40 -16.04 12.02
N CYS A 103 13.84 -15.92 13.23
CA CYS A 103 14.61 -16.04 14.48
C CYS A 103 14.74 -17.48 15.01
N LEU A 104 13.95 -18.45 14.52
CA LEU A 104 13.88 -19.80 15.09
C LEU A 104 14.62 -20.88 14.27
N PRO A 105 15.13 -21.95 14.91
CA PRO A 105 15.66 -23.13 14.23
C PRO A 105 14.62 -23.85 13.36
N LEU A 106 15.09 -24.70 12.43
CA LEU A 106 14.25 -25.35 11.43
C LEU A 106 13.18 -26.27 12.04
N ASP A 107 13.49 -27.02 13.09
CA ASP A 107 12.53 -27.95 13.73
C ASP A 107 11.32 -27.22 14.31
N GLN A 108 11.55 -26.06 14.94
CA GLN A 108 10.48 -25.23 15.46
C GLN A 108 9.69 -24.55 14.35
N CYS A 109 10.37 -24.15 13.26
CA CYS A 109 9.70 -23.61 12.08
C CYS A 109 8.72 -24.61 11.47
N ASP A 110 9.02 -25.91 11.48
CA ASP A 110 8.08 -26.93 11.01
C ASP A 110 6.79 -26.94 11.84
N THR A 111 6.91 -26.94 13.17
CA THR A 111 5.73 -26.88 14.06
C THR A 111 4.90 -25.63 13.82
N ILE A 112 5.52 -24.47 13.62
CA ILE A 112 4.84 -23.20 13.36
C ILE A 112 4.19 -23.23 11.97
N PHE A 113 4.84 -23.85 10.99
CA PHE A 113 4.27 -23.99 9.66
C PHE A 113 3.01 -24.87 9.65
N THR A 114 2.92 -25.91 10.51
CA THR A 114 1.68 -26.68 10.66
C THR A 114 0.51 -25.79 11.13
N PHE A 115 0.77 -24.78 11.95
CA PHE A 115 -0.25 -23.81 12.36
C PHE A 115 -0.68 -22.91 11.19
N VAL A 116 0.27 -22.47 10.37
CA VAL A 116 0.00 -21.68 9.15
C VAL A 116 -0.86 -22.49 8.17
N GLU A 117 -0.57 -23.77 7.98
CA GLU A 117 -1.34 -24.70 7.12
C GLU A 117 -2.78 -24.91 7.63
N LYS A 118 -2.98 -25.02 8.95
CA LYS A 118 -4.33 -25.15 9.54
C LYS A 118 -5.19 -23.89 9.32
N ASN A 119 -4.56 -22.71 9.32
CA ASN A 119 -5.25 -21.42 9.20
C ASN A 119 -5.41 -20.89 7.77
N VAL A 120 -5.23 -21.71 6.74
CA VAL A 120 -5.39 -21.34 5.31
C VAL A 120 -6.71 -20.65 5.00
N ALA A 121 -7.82 -21.09 5.61
CA ALA A 121 -9.13 -20.50 5.40
C ALA A 121 -9.18 -19.01 5.82
N THR A 122 -8.52 -18.67 6.94
CA THR A 122 -8.41 -17.31 7.45
C THR A 122 -7.58 -16.44 6.50
N TRP A 123 -6.45 -16.96 6.02
CA TRP A 123 -5.55 -16.24 5.09
C TRP A 123 -6.19 -15.95 3.73
N LYS A 124 -7.13 -16.80 3.28
CA LYS A 124 -7.89 -16.62 2.03
C LYS A 124 -9.03 -15.62 2.12
N SER A 125 -9.41 -15.17 3.31
CA SER A 125 -10.48 -14.18 3.45
C SER A 125 -10.04 -12.81 2.89
N ASN A 126 -10.98 -12.04 2.35
CA ASN A 126 -10.68 -10.77 1.65
C ASN A 126 -9.90 -9.77 2.52
N THR A 127 -10.16 -9.74 3.83
CA THR A 127 -9.48 -8.86 4.79
C THR A 127 -7.98 -9.12 4.87
N PHE A 128 -7.58 -10.39 4.80
CA PHE A 128 -6.19 -10.81 4.97
C PHE A 128 -5.48 -11.07 3.64
N TYR A 129 -6.19 -11.49 2.59
CA TYR A 129 -5.58 -11.87 1.32
C TYR A 129 -4.85 -10.70 0.64
N SER A 130 -5.50 -9.55 0.53
CA SER A 130 -4.94 -8.38 -0.15
C SER A 130 -3.69 -7.84 0.56
N ALA A 131 -3.69 -7.84 1.90
CA ALA A 131 -2.59 -7.32 2.70
C ALA A 131 -1.46 -8.35 2.90
N GLY A 132 -1.79 -9.64 2.96
CA GLY A 132 -0.90 -10.71 3.41
C GLY A 132 -0.18 -11.50 2.33
N LYS A 133 -0.70 -11.54 1.09
CA LYS A 133 -0.19 -12.43 0.04
C LYS A 133 1.31 -12.28 -0.24
N ASN A 134 1.81 -11.04 -0.24
CA ASN A 134 3.23 -10.76 -0.51
C ASN A 134 4.12 -11.15 0.66
N TYR A 135 3.64 -11.01 1.90
CA TYR A 135 4.39 -11.42 3.09
C TYR A 135 4.49 -12.94 3.17
N LEU A 136 3.38 -13.66 2.93
CA LEU A 136 3.39 -15.13 2.88
C LEU A 136 4.34 -15.66 1.79
N LEU A 137 4.35 -15.03 0.61
CA LEU A 137 5.25 -15.40 -0.48
C LEU A 137 6.72 -15.18 -0.10
N ARG A 138 7.07 -14.03 0.51
CA ARG A 138 8.43 -13.77 0.99
C ARG A 138 8.85 -14.79 2.05
N MET A 139 8.04 -14.95 3.10
CA MET A 139 8.26 -15.91 4.18
C MET A 139 8.50 -17.33 3.66
N CYS A 140 7.66 -17.82 2.73
CA CYS A 140 7.85 -19.15 2.15
C CYS A 140 9.13 -19.24 1.30
N ASN A 141 9.47 -18.21 0.53
CA ASN A 141 10.70 -18.18 -0.26
C ASN A 141 11.96 -18.10 0.61
N ASP A 142 11.91 -17.34 1.70
CA ASP A 142 13.00 -17.22 2.65
C ASP A 142 13.23 -18.55 3.40
N LEU A 143 12.15 -19.25 3.79
CA LEU A 143 12.23 -20.63 4.30
C LEU A 143 12.81 -21.58 3.24
N LEU A 144 12.33 -21.56 2.00
CA LEU A 144 12.87 -22.40 0.92
C LEU A 144 14.36 -22.14 0.64
N ARG A 145 14.84 -20.90 0.87
CA ARG A 145 16.26 -20.56 0.74
C ARG A 145 17.09 -21.03 1.93
N ARG A 146 16.51 -21.04 3.14
CA ARG A 146 17.17 -21.51 4.37
C ARG A 146 17.21 -23.04 4.50
N LEU A 147 16.25 -23.72 3.87
CA LEU A 147 16.15 -25.18 3.92
C LEU A 147 17.20 -25.88 3.06
N SER A 148 17.79 -26.91 3.63
CA SER A 148 18.61 -27.85 2.85
C SER A 148 17.72 -28.68 1.92
N LYS A 149 18.07 -28.69 0.63
CA LYS A 149 17.37 -29.44 -0.43
C LYS A 149 17.60 -30.96 -0.35
N SER A 150 18.41 -31.46 0.59
CA SER A 150 18.71 -32.89 0.77
C SER A 150 18.01 -33.52 1.98
N GLN A 151 18.02 -32.85 3.14
CA GLN A 151 17.46 -33.40 4.38
C GLN A 151 15.98 -33.04 4.56
N ASN A 152 15.57 -31.81 4.21
CA ASN A 152 14.24 -31.29 4.51
C ASN A 152 13.31 -31.26 3.29
N THR A 153 13.37 -32.30 2.46
CA THR A 153 12.59 -32.39 1.20
C THR A 153 11.09 -32.41 1.43
N VAL A 154 10.64 -33.12 2.47
CA VAL A 154 9.22 -33.18 2.86
C VAL A 154 8.70 -31.81 3.27
N PHE A 155 9.47 -31.06 4.06
CA PHE A 155 9.09 -29.73 4.49
C PHE A 155 9.09 -28.72 3.33
N CYS A 156 10.07 -28.79 2.42
CA CYS A 156 10.06 -28.01 1.17
C CYS A 156 8.80 -28.29 0.34
N GLY A 157 8.40 -29.56 0.22
CA GLY A 157 7.18 -29.97 -0.49
C GLY A 157 5.90 -29.41 0.15
N ARG A 158 5.81 -29.43 1.48
CA ARG A 158 4.70 -28.82 2.23
C ARG A 158 4.58 -27.32 1.99
N ILE A 159 5.70 -26.59 1.99
CA ILE A 159 5.72 -25.15 1.66
C ILE A 159 5.21 -24.89 0.24
N GLN A 160 5.67 -25.66 -0.74
CA GLN A 160 5.22 -25.52 -2.13
C GLN A 160 3.73 -25.85 -2.29
N LEU A 161 3.23 -26.90 -1.61
CA LEU A 161 1.80 -27.25 -1.58
C LEU A 161 0.96 -26.14 -0.94
N PHE A 162 1.45 -25.52 0.14
CA PHE A 162 0.80 -24.38 0.76
C PHE A 162 0.71 -23.18 -0.20
N LEU A 163 1.80 -22.83 -0.89
CA LEU A 163 1.80 -21.75 -1.87
C LEU A 163 0.83 -22.02 -3.03
N ALA A 164 0.83 -23.25 -3.56
CA ALA A 164 -0.11 -23.68 -4.60
C ALA A 164 -1.58 -23.66 -4.13
N ARG A 165 -1.82 -23.93 -2.84
CA ARG A 165 -3.16 -23.83 -2.24
C ARG A 165 -3.58 -22.39 -1.99
N LEU A 166 -2.65 -21.50 -1.63
CA LEU A 166 -2.91 -20.09 -1.30
C LEU A 166 -3.33 -19.30 -2.55
N PHE A 167 -2.57 -19.42 -3.64
CA PHE A 167 -2.77 -18.64 -4.86
C PHE A 167 -3.82 -19.28 -5.80
N PRO A 168 -4.89 -18.56 -6.18
CA PRO A 168 -5.79 -19.00 -7.23
C PRO A 168 -5.05 -19.15 -8.57
N LEU A 169 -5.53 -20.05 -9.42
CA LEU A 169 -5.01 -20.24 -10.79
C LEU A 169 -5.18 -19.01 -11.70
N SER A 170 -5.92 -17.99 -11.26
CA SER A 170 -6.04 -16.71 -11.95
C SER A 170 -4.89 -15.73 -11.67
N GLU A 171 -4.08 -15.98 -10.64
CA GLU A 171 -3.00 -15.06 -10.24
C GLU A 171 -1.68 -15.38 -10.94
N LYS A 172 -1.03 -14.34 -11.48
CA LYS A 172 0.25 -14.45 -12.22
C LYS A 172 1.36 -15.13 -11.41
N SER A 173 1.36 -14.95 -10.09
CA SER A 173 2.38 -15.49 -9.17
C SER A 173 2.25 -17.00 -8.94
N GLY A 174 1.06 -17.59 -9.18
CA GLY A 174 0.81 -19.02 -8.98
C GLY A 174 1.10 -19.87 -10.23
N LEU A 175 1.44 -19.24 -11.36
CA LEU A 175 1.63 -19.91 -12.64
C LEU A 175 2.97 -19.52 -13.27
N ASN A 176 3.72 -20.52 -13.75
CA ASN A 176 4.86 -20.29 -14.62
C ASN A 176 4.39 -19.91 -16.04
N LEU A 177 3.86 -18.69 -16.21
CA LEU A 177 3.32 -18.21 -17.48
C LEU A 177 4.38 -18.13 -18.58
N GLN A 178 5.62 -17.82 -18.20
CA GLN A 178 6.78 -17.74 -19.08
C GLN A 178 7.40 -19.10 -19.40
N SER A 179 6.90 -20.19 -18.80
CA SER A 179 7.43 -21.55 -18.94
C SER A 179 8.95 -21.62 -18.75
N GLN A 180 9.50 -20.83 -17.82
CA GLN A 180 10.94 -20.84 -17.56
C GLN A 180 11.34 -22.20 -16.99
N PHE A 181 12.36 -22.82 -17.59
CA PHE A 181 12.94 -24.05 -17.09
C PHE A 181 13.73 -23.77 -15.80
N ASN A 182 13.64 -24.68 -14.82
CA ASN A 182 14.44 -24.57 -13.61
C ASN A 182 15.89 -24.98 -13.93
N LEU A 183 16.67 -24.02 -14.42
CA LEU A 183 18.07 -24.21 -14.73
C LEU A 183 18.92 -24.35 -13.46
N GLU A 184 18.44 -24.14 -12.23
CA GLU A 184 19.29 -24.32 -11.05
C GLU A 184 19.45 -25.80 -10.63
N ASN A 185 18.57 -26.68 -11.09
CA ASN A 185 18.61 -28.10 -10.73
C ASN A 185 19.65 -28.88 -11.56
N VAL A 186 20.93 -28.62 -11.29
CA VAL A 186 22.06 -29.28 -11.98
C VAL A 186 22.27 -30.68 -11.40
N THR A 187 22.40 -31.66 -12.28
CA THR A 187 22.88 -32.99 -11.92
C THR A 187 24.39 -32.97 -11.88
N VAL A 188 24.99 -33.04 -10.70
CA VAL A 188 26.45 -33.05 -10.52
C VAL A 188 26.95 -34.48 -10.76
N PHE A 189 27.91 -34.64 -11.66
CA PHE A 189 28.55 -35.91 -11.99
C PHE A 189 30.05 -35.70 -12.16
N ASN A 190 30.84 -36.77 -12.05
CA ASN A 190 32.29 -36.66 -12.14
C ASN A 190 32.74 -36.44 -13.59
N THR A 191 33.60 -35.44 -13.82
CA THR A 191 34.07 -35.05 -15.15
C THR A 191 35.55 -35.33 -15.40
N ASN A 192 36.31 -35.69 -14.35
CA ASN A 192 37.77 -35.84 -14.37
C ASN A 192 38.20 -37.32 -14.39
N GLU A 193 39.02 -37.71 -15.38
CA GLU A 193 39.64 -39.06 -15.46
C GLU A 193 40.60 -39.34 -14.29
N GLN A 194 41.17 -38.29 -13.66
CA GLN A 194 42.18 -38.41 -12.60
C GLN A 194 41.60 -38.52 -11.18
N GLU A 195 40.33 -38.17 -10.97
CA GLU A 195 39.60 -38.34 -9.70
C GLU A 195 38.64 -39.53 -9.77
N SER A 196 38.96 -40.53 -10.59
CA SER A 196 38.26 -41.80 -10.49
C SER A 196 38.59 -42.44 -9.14
N THR A 197 37.57 -42.74 -8.33
CA THR A 197 37.72 -43.42 -7.03
C THR A 197 38.10 -44.90 -7.15
N LEU A 198 38.66 -45.29 -8.30
CA LEU A 198 39.25 -46.58 -8.62
C LEU A 198 40.77 -46.42 -8.60
N GLY A 199 41.39 -46.75 -7.46
CA GLY A 199 42.82 -47.03 -7.40
C GLY A 199 43.67 -46.25 -6.40
N GLN A 200 43.12 -45.40 -5.52
CA GLN A 200 43.93 -44.81 -4.45
C GLN A 200 44.03 -45.77 -3.25
N LYS A 201 45.19 -46.42 -3.12
CA LYS A 201 45.65 -46.97 -1.83
C LYS A 201 45.84 -45.79 -0.86
N HIS A 202 45.37 -45.96 0.37
CA HIS A 202 45.68 -45.10 1.51
C HIS A 202 47.18 -44.77 1.56
N THR A 203 47.50 -43.48 1.57
CA THR A 203 48.61 -42.94 2.34
C THR A 203 48.11 -41.69 3.04
N GLU A 204 48.16 -41.74 4.37
CA GLU A 204 47.76 -40.71 5.31
C GLU A 204 48.57 -39.43 5.11
N ASP A 205 47.91 -38.27 5.19
CA ASP A 205 48.24 -37.20 6.16
C ASP A 205 47.21 -36.03 6.11
N ARG A 206 46.50 -35.88 7.25
CA ARG A 206 45.89 -34.70 7.94
C ARG A 206 45.51 -33.44 7.12
N GLU A 207 44.37 -32.76 7.30
CA GLU A 207 43.58 -32.50 8.53
C GLU A 207 42.20 -31.84 8.20
N GLU A 208 41.26 -32.01 9.14
CA GLU A 208 40.00 -31.25 9.44
C GLU A 208 38.70 -31.46 8.64
N GLY A 209 37.78 -32.23 9.24
CA GLY A 209 36.34 -32.27 8.89
C GLY A 209 35.56 -33.34 9.66
N MET A 210 34.89 -32.92 10.74
CA MET A 210 34.05 -33.65 11.73
C MET A 210 33.29 -34.91 11.29
N ASP A 211 33.25 -35.85 12.24
CA ASP A 211 32.83 -37.26 12.22
C ASP A 211 31.38 -37.56 11.81
N VAL A 212 31.21 -38.67 11.08
CA VAL A 212 29.95 -39.43 10.99
C VAL A 212 30.26 -40.84 11.51
N GLU A 213 29.63 -41.23 12.62
CA GLU A 213 29.75 -42.55 13.25
C GLU A 213 29.39 -43.66 12.25
N GLU A 214 30.36 -44.52 11.95
CA GLU A 214 30.15 -45.81 11.28
C GLU A 214 29.57 -46.82 12.29
N GLY A 215 28.38 -47.33 12.00
CA GLY A 215 27.83 -48.49 12.71
C GLY A 215 28.52 -49.77 12.24
N GLU A 216 29.22 -50.44 13.16
CA GLU A 216 29.77 -51.78 13.01
C GLU A 216 28.70 -52.80 12.59
N MET A 217 28.93 -53.50 11.49
CA MET A 217 28.33 -54.82 11.20
C MET A 217 29.48 -55.76 10.83
N GLY A 218 29.57 -56.84 11.60
CA GLY A 218 30.76 -57.69 11.73
C GLY A 218 31.26 -58.38 10.46
N ASP A 219 32.56 -58.65 10.50
CA ASP A 219 33.30 -59.54 9.63
C ASP A 219 32.71 -60.96 9.65
N GLU A 220 32.35 -61.50 8.48
CA GLU A 220 32.65 -62.87 8.02
C GLU A 220 31.93 -63.12 6.68
N GLU A 221 32.63 -62.86 5.56
CA GLU A 221 32.76 -63.72 4.38
C GLU A 221 33.46 -62.93 3.26
N ALA A 222 34.47 -63.55 2.65
CA ALA A 222 35.42 -62.93 1.74
C ALA A 222 34.77 -62.13 0.59
N PRO A 223 35.32 -60.96 0.20
CA PRO A 223 34.81 -60.21 -0.93
C PRO A 223 35.13 -60.98 -2.20
N THR A 224 34.09 -61.47 -2.86
CA THR A 224 34.18 -61.96 -4.23
C THR A 224 34.65 -60.79 -5.10
N THR A 225 35.81 -60.96 -5.71
CA THR A 225 36.42 -60.05 -6.65
C THR A 225 35.49 -59.86 -7.86
N CYS A 226 34.71 -58.77 -7.87
CA CYS A 226 34.04 -58.27 -9.07
C CYS A 226 34.35 -56.78 -9.26
N SER A 227 35.65 -56.48 -9.38
CA SER A 227 36.11 -55.25 -10.02
C SER A 227 35.88 -55.38 -11.54
N ILE A 228 34.64 -55.15 -11.99
CA ILE A 228 34.28 -55.08 -13.41
C ILE A 228 34.74 -53.70 -13.92
N PRO A 229 35.41 -53.60 -15.09
CA PRO A 229 35.86 -52.33 -15.63
C PRO A 229 34.65 -51.46 -16.01
N ILE A 230 34.45 -50.35 -15.30
CA ILE A 230 33.38 -49.40 -15.54
C ILE A 230 33.70 -48.59 -16.80
N ASP A 231 32.77 -48.55 -17.77
CA ASP A 231 32.92 -47.73 -18.97
C ASP A 231 32.67 -46.25 -18.64
N TYR A 232 33.75 -45.57 -18.29
CA TYR A 232 33.76 -44.14 -17.96
C TYR A 232 33.23 -43.26 -19.12
N ASN A 233 33.39 -43.72 -20.36
CA ASN A 233 32.92 -43.01 -21.54
C ASN A 233 31.39 -43.03 -21.63
N LEU A 234 30.78 -44.18 -21.34
CA LEU A 234 29.33 -44.31 -21.25
C LEU A 234 28.76 -43.47 -20.10
N TYR A 235 29.39 -43.50 -18.93
CA TYR A 235 28.98 -42.70 -17.76
C TYR A 235 28.92 -41.20 -18.10
N ARG A 236 29.97 -40.65 -18.73
CA ARG A 236 30.02 -39.24 -19.10
C ARG A 236 28.97 -38.87 -20.15
N LYS A 237 28.83 -39.70 -21.19
CA LYS A 237 27.81 -39.49 -22.24
C LYS A 237 26.42 -39.50 -21.65
N PHE A 238 26.15 -40.46 -20.78
CA PHE A 238 24.86 -40.62 -20.11
C PHE A 238 24.50 -39.39 -19.26
N TRP A 239 25.38 -38.95 -18.37
CA TRP A 239 25.07 -37.80 -17.52
C TRP A 239 25.10 -36.46 -18.28
N SER A 240 25.88 -36.35 -19.35
CA SER A 240 25.83 -35.17 -20.22
C SER A 240 24.47 -35.01 -20.94
N LEU A 241 23.73 -36.10 -21.16
CA LEU A 241 22.36 -36.04 -21.70
C LEU A 241 21.39 -35.38 -20.71
N GLN A 242 21.68 -35.46 -19.41
CA GLN A 242 20.84 -34.85 -18.38
C GLN A 242 20.77 -33.33 -18.48
N ASP A 243 21.83 -32.68 -18.99
CA ASP A 243 21.83 -31.24 -19.27
C ASP A 243 20.88 -30.88 -20.41
N TYR A 244 20.75 -31.71 -21.44
CA TYR A 244 19.78 -31.52 -22.52
C TYR A 244 18.35 -31.72 -22.05
N PHE A 245 18.10 -32.66 -21.12
CA PHE A 245 16.78 -32.81 -20.49
C PHE A 245 16.43 -31.63 -19.57
N ARG A 246 17.42 -30.99 -18.94
CA ARG A 246 17.24 -29.80 -18.13
C ARG A 246 16.99 -28.55 -18.97
N ASN A 247 17.69 -28.41 -20.10
CA ASN A 247 17.53 -27.28 -21.01
C ASN A 247 17.22 -27.75 -22.44
N PRO A 248 15.94 -27.97 -22.76
CA PRO A 248 15.55 -28.48 -24.07
C PRO A 248 15.79 -27.48 -25.22
N VAL A 249 16.03 -26.19 -24.91
CA VAL A 249 16.30 -25.16 -25.92
C VAL A 249 17.65 -25.41 -26.63
N GLN A 250 18.60 -26.07 -25.97
CA GLN A 250 19.89 -26.41 -26.58
C GLN A 250 19.76 -27.36 -27.76
N CYS A 251 18.65 -28.12 -27.85
CA CYS A 251 18.39 -29.02 -28.97
C CYS A 251 18.14 -28.29 -30.30
N TYR A 252 17.94 -26.97 -30.31
CA TYR A 252 17.79 -26.20 -31.55
C TYR A 252 19.12 -25.81 -32.20
N GLU A 253 20.24 -25.93 -31.49
CA GLU A 253 21.57 -25.62 -32.02
C GLU A 253 22.16 -26.80 -32.80
N LYS A 254 22.76 -26.52 -33.97
CA LYS A 254 23.27 -27.59 -34.86
C LYS A 254 24.36 -28.47 -34.25
N ILE A 255 25.25 -27.91 -33.44
CA ILE A 255 26.38 -28.65 -32.84
C ILE A 255 25.86 -29.50 -31.68
N SER A 256 25.12 -28.86 -30.78
CA SER A 256 24.49 -29.46 -29.60
C SER A 256 23.52 -30.60 -29.98
N TRP A 257 22.73 -30.42 -31.04
CA TRP A 257 21.84 -31.47 -31.57
C TRP A 257 22.58 -32.69 -32.11
N LYS A 258 23.70 -32.50 -32.83
CA LYS A 258 24.52 -33.62 -33.32
C LYS A 258 25.11 -34.43 -32.17
N THR A 259 25.57 -33.73 -31.12
CA THR A 259 26.09 -34.37 -29.91
C THR A 259 24.99 -35.16 -29.18
N PHE A 260 23.81 -34.57 -29.01
CA PHE A 260 22.64 -35.24 -28.43
C PHE A 260 22.24 -36.50 -29.20
N LEU A 261 22.18 -36.44 -30.55
CA LEU A 261 21.87 -37.61 -31.38
C LEU A 261 22.87 -38.74 -31.15
N LYS A 262 24.17 -38.43 -31.22
CA LYS A 262 25.23 -39.43 -31.01
C LYS A 262 25.14 -40.09 -29.64
N TYR A 263 25.00 -39.29 -28.58
CA TYR A 263 24.97 -39.80 -27.20
C TYR A 263 23.68 -40.56 -26.89
N SER A 264 22.54 -40.08 -27.39
CA SER A 264 21.24 -40.75 -27.19
C SER A 264 21.15 -42.09 -27.92
N GLU A 265 21.66 -42.19 -29.14
CA GLU A 265 21.73 -43.45 -29.89
C GLU A 265 22.57 -44.50 -29.14
N GLU A 266 23.71 -44.09 -28.60
CA GLU A 266 24.62 -44.95 -27.85
C GLU A 266 23.99 -45.44 -26.53
N VAL A 267 23.38 -44.54 -25.75
CA VAL A 267 22.68 -44.90 -24.50
C VAL A 267 21.48 -45.81 -24.77
N LEU A 268 20.70 -45.54 -25.80
CA LEU A 268 19.55 -46.39 -26.18
C LEU A 268 20.00 -47.74 -26.75
N ALA A 269 21.15 -47.81 -27.42
CA ALA A 269 21.74 -49.08 -27.85
C ALA A 269 22.14 -49.93 -26.63
N VAL A 270 22.78 -49.31 -25.61
CA VAL A 270 23.10 -49.99 -24.35
C VAL A 270 21.84 -50.48 -23.64
N PHE A 271 20.77 -49.67 -23.57
CA PHE A 271 19.51 -50.10 -22.97
C PHE A 271 18.86 -51.29 -23.70
N LYS A 272 19.09 -51.44 -25.00
CA LYS A 272 18.62 -52.59 -25.78
C LYS A 272 19.48 -53.84 -25.58
N SER A 273 20.79 -53.69 -25.44
CA SER A 273 21.72 -54.81 -25.28
C SER A 273 21.78 -55.35 -23.85
N TYR A 274 21.51 -54.52 -22.84
CA TYR A 274 21.64 -54.89 -21.43
C TYR A 274 20.39 -55.62 -20.92
N LYS A 275 20.55 -56.85 -20.40
CA LYS A 275 19.46 -57.68 -19.87
C LYS A 275 18.88 -57.04 -18.59
N LEU A 276 17.55 -57.05 -18.46
CA LEU A 276 16.87 -56.58 -17.25
C LEU A 276 16.88 -57.66 -16.18
N ASP A 277 16.98 -57.24 -14.92
CA ASP A 277 16.81 -58.14 -13.79
C ASP A 277 15.32 -58.49 -13.58
N ASP A 278 15.02 -59.66 -13.03
CA ASP A 278 13.65 -60.18 -12.97
C ASP A 278 12.75 -59.34 -12.04
N THR A 279 11.77 -58.65 -12.64
CA THR A 279 10.78 -57.79 -11.97
C THR A 279 10.04 -58.45 -10.79
N GLN A 280 9.98 -59.78 -10.73
CA GLN A 280 9.36 -60.49 -9.59
C GLN A 280 10.25 -60.49 -8.33
N ALA A 281 11.59 -60.53 -8.49
CA ALA A 281 12.53 -60.50 -7.37
C ALA A 281 12.55 -59.13 -6.68
N SER A 282 12.47 -58.04 -7.45
CA SER A 282 12.38 -56.67 -6.92
C SER A 282 11.08 -56.41 -6.16
N ARG A 283 9.94 -56.98 -6.60
CA ARG A 283 8.66 -56.87 -5.89
C ARG A 283 8.68 -57.60 -4.55
N LYS A 284 9.30 -58.79 -4.49
CA LYS A 284 9.39 -59.61 -3.28
C LYS A 284 10.29 -58.97 -2.22
N LYS A 285 11.47 -58.47 -2.61
CA LYS A 285 12.35 -57.67 -1.72
C LYS A 285 11.67 -56.38 -1.24
N MET A 286 10.89 -55.72 -2.08
CA MET A 286 10.20 -54.47 -1.71
C MET A 286 8.98 -54.71 -0.79
N GLU A 287 8.41 -55.91 -0.76
CA GLU A 287 7.41 -56.30 0.26
C GLU A 287 8.06 -56.72 1.59
N GLU A 288 9.23 -57.36 1.57
CA GLU A 288 10.00 -57.70 2.78
C GLU A 288 10.58 -56.47 3.51
N LEU A 289 10.92 -55.39 2.79
CA LEU A 289 11.38 -54.13 3.41
C LEU A 289 10.25 -53.28 4.05
N LYS A 290 8.97 -53.55 3.73
CA LYS A 290 7.84 -52.80 4.32
C LYS A 290 7.64 -53.09 5.82
N THR A 291 8.25 -54.16 6.34
CA THR A 291 7.98 -54.66 7.69
C THR A 291 9.01 -54.27 8.75
N GLY A 292 10.05 -53.45 8.46
CA GLY A 292 11.10 -53.24 9.48
C GLY A 292 12.10 -52.09 9.38
N GLY A 293 11.86 -51.01 8.63
CA GLY A 293 12.79 -49.86 8.66
C GLY A 293 12.20 -48.57 8.10
N GLU A 294 12.72 -47.41 8.54
CA GLU A 294 12.42 -46.11 7.96
C GLU A 294 12.68 -46.14 6.44
N HIS A 295 11.63 -45.88 5.66
CA HIS A 295 11.73 -45.86 4.20
C HIS A 295 12.60 -44.66 3.76
N VAL A 296 13.87 -44.91 3.44
CA VAL A 296 14.76 -43.89 2.86
C VAL A 296 14.39 -43.69 1.39
N TYR A 297 13.76 -42.55 1.07
CA TYR A 297 13.39 -42.18 -0.30
C TYR A 297 14.50 -41.36 -0.96
N PHE A 298 15.02 -41.86 -2.08
CA PHE A 298 16.04 -41.15 -2.86
C PHE A 298 15.38 -40.15 -3.83
N ALA A 299 15.44 -38.87 -3.50
CA ALA A 299 14.82 -37.80 -4.29
C ALA A 299 15.61 -37.40 -5.56
N LYS A 300 16.92 -37.71 -5.62
CA LYS A 300 17.79 -37.39 -6.75
C LYS A 300 18.45 -38.65 -7.30
N PHE A 301 18.87 -38.59 -8.56
CA PHE A 301 19.71 -39.63 -9.14
C PHE A 301 21.04 -39.73 -8.41
N LEU A 302 21.47 -40.96 -8.15
CA LEU A 302 22.78 -41.25 -7.56
C LEU A 302 23.79 -41.29 -8.71
N THR A 303 24.58 -40.24 -8.87
CA THR A 303 25.50 -40.09 -10.01
C THR A 303 26.86 -40.78 -9.77
N SER A 304 26.94 -41.79 -8.91
CA SER A 304 28.20 -42.49 -8.65
C SER A 304 28.57 -43.42 -9.79
N GLU A 305 29.83 -43.37 -10.23
CA GLU A 305 30.40 -44.25 -11.27
C GLU A 305 30.23 -45.73 -10.89
N LYS A 306 30.50 -46.06 -9.62
CA LYS A 306 30.45 -47.44 -9.09
C LYS A 306 29.04 -48.05 -9.10
N LEU A 307 28.00 -47.22 -9.19
CA LEU A 307 26.61 -47.65 -9.15
C LEU A 307 25.98 -47.75 -10.55
N MET A 308 26.70 -47.37 -11.61
CA MET A 308 26.12 -47.28 -12.96
C MET A 308 25.55 -48.62 -13.44
N ASP A 309 26.28 -49.72 -13.27
CA ASP A 309 25.82 -51.04 -13.75
C ASP A 309 24.60 -51.55 -12.97
N LEU A 310 24.54 -51.28 -11.67
CA LEU A 310 23.39 -51.59 -10.80
C LEU A 310 22.17 -50.73 -11.17
N GLN A 311 22.37 -49.49 -11.59
CA GLN A 311 21.28 -48.64 -12.08
C GLN A 311 20.81 -49.07 -13.46
N LEU A 312 21.73 -49.50 -14.33
CA LEU A 312 21.39 -50.01 -15.65
C LEU A 312 20.62 -51.32 -15.58
N SER A 313 20.83 -52.18 -14.57
CA SER A 313 20.01 -53.39 -14.38
C SER A 313 18.61 -53.08 -13.82
N ASP A 314 18.43 -51.96 -13.11
CA ASP A 314 17.13 -51.57 -12.54
C ASP A 314 16.12 -51.10 -13.60
N SER A 315 14.97 -51.76 -13.61
CA SER A 315 13.83 -51.40 -14.46
C SER A 315 13.25 -50.01 -14.17
N ASN A 316 13.25 -49.57 -12.91
CA ASN A 316 12.71 -48.27 -12.54
C ASN A 316 13.62 -47.15 -13.06
N PHE A 317 14.93 -47.28 -12.89
CA PHE A 317 15.89 -46.32 -13.44
C PHE A 317 15.73 -46.14 -14.96
N ARG A 318 15.66 -47.23 -15.75
CA ARG A 318 15.42 -47.14 -17.20
C ARG A 318 14.08 -46.46 -17.52
N ARG A 319 13.03 -46.73 -16.76
CA ARG A 319 11.72 -46.07 -16.93
C ARG A 319 11.82 -44.55 -16.75
N HIS A 320 12.51 -44.06 -15.71
CA HIS A 320 12.68 -42.63 -15.48
C HIS A 320 13.37 -41.94 -16.67
N ILE A 321 14.45 -42.52 -17.20
CA ILE A 321 15.19 -41.98 -18.33
C ILE A 321 14.36 -41.99 -19.62
N LEU A 322 13.68 -43.10 -19.92
CA LEU A 322 12.81 -43.19 -21.11
C LEU A 322 11.64 -42.21 -21.02
N LEU A 323 11.07 -41.99 -19.82
CA LEU A 323 10.04 -40.97 -19.61
C LEU A 323 10.58 -39.56 -19.88
N GLN A 324 11.80 -39.24 -19.45
CA GLN A 324 12.43 -37.95 -19.78
C GLN A 324 12.60 -37.76 -21.30
N TYR A 325 13.02 -38.81 -22.03
CA TYR A 325 13.05 -38.78 -23.49
C TYR A 325 11.68 -38.49 -24.11
N LEU A 326 10.63 -39.14 -23.63
CA LEU A 326 9.27 -38.93 -24.13
C LEU A 326 8.77 -37.51 -23.84
N ILE A 327 9.04 -36.96 -22.66
CA ILE A 327 8.71 -35.58 -22.30
C ILE A 327 9.45 -34.59 -23.21
N LEU A 328 10.75 -34.80 -23.40
CA LEU A 328 11.57 -33.96 -24.30
C LEU A 328 11.06 -34.00 -25.74
N PHE A 329 10.78 -35.20 -26.28
CA PHE A 329 10.26 -35.32 -27.64
C PHE A 329 8.84 -34.77 -27.79
N GLN A 330 8.03 -34.79 -26.73
CA GLN A 330 6.73 -34.13 -26.75
C GLN A 330 6.90 -32.60 -26.80
N TYR A 331 7.84 -32.05 -26.04
CA TYR A 331 8.17 -30.62 -26.06
C TYR A 331 8.72 -30.18 -27.43
N LEU A 332 9.70 -30.89 -27.98
CA LEU A 332 10.34 -30.56 -29.27
C LEU A 332 9.40 -30.72 -30.48
N LYS A 333 8.23 -31.34 -30.31
CA LYS A 333 7.18 -31.40 -31.34
C LYS A 333 6.30 -30.14 -31.37
N GLY A 334 6.42 -29.24 -30.40
CA GLY A 334 5.78 -27.91 -30.46
C GLY A 334 6.30 -27.13 -31.67
N LEU A 335 5.41 -26.52 -32.46
CA LEU A 335 5.84 -25.68 -33.57
C LEU A 335 6.13 -24.28 -33.01
N GLU A 336 7.38 -23.85 -33.09
CA GLU A 336 7.74 -22.48 -32.78
C GLU A 336 7.31 -21.57 -33.94
N VAL A 337 6.34 -20.71 -33.68
CA VAL A 337 5.89 -19.66 -34.61
C VAL A 337 6.12 -18.32 -33.94
N GLU A 338 6.76 -17.41 -34.66
CA GLU A 338 6.96 -16.04 -34.18
C GLU A 338 5.60 -15.39 -33.83
N LYS A 339 5.51 -14.79 -32.64
CA LYS A 339 4.28 -14.24 -32.03
C LYS A 339 3.51 -13.30 -32.97
N ALA A 340 4.24 -12.58 -33.81
CA ALA A 340 3.71 -11.67 -34.82
C ALA A 340 2.77 -12.34 -35.83
N PHE A 341 2.91 -13.65 -36.04
CA PHE A 341 2.13 -14.40 -37.02
C PHE A 341 0.99 -15.21 -36.40
N HIS A 342 0.87 -15.23 -35.07
CA HIS A 342 -0.22 -15.93 -34.36
C HIS A 342 -1.61 -15.42 -34.76
N PRO A 343 -1.86 -14.10 -34.93
CA PRO A 343 -3.16 -13.60 -35.40
C PRO A 343 -3.49 -14.02 -36.83
N PHE A 344 -2.47 -14.18 -37.69
CA PHE A 344 -2.65 -14.64 -39.07
C PHE A 344 -2.95 -16.13 -39.17
N ILE A 345 -2.39 -16.93 -38.25
CA ILE A 345 -2.64 -18.37 -38.17
C ILE A 345 -3.99 -18.64 -37.51
N ALA A 346 -4.35 -17.85 -36.50
CA ALA A 346 -5.67 -17.86 -35.87
C ALA A 346 -6.78 -17.52 -36.89
N GLY A 347 -6.54 -16.50 -37.71
CA GLY A 347 -7.55 -15.87 -38.56
C GLY A 347 -8.54 -15.01 -37.76
N PRO A 348 -9.39 -14.22 -38.43
CA PRO A 348 -10.42 -13.43 -37.77
C PRO A 348 -11.36 -14.35 -36.96
N TYR A 349 -11.62 -13.98 -35.71
CA TYR A 349 -12.43 -14.77 -34.75
C TYR A 349 -11.99 -16.24 -34.55
N ASN A 350 -10.71 -16.57 -34.75
CA ASN A 350 -10.20 -17.95 -34.75
C ASN A 350 -10.85 -18.87 -35.80
N ARG A 351 -11.49 -18.32 -36.85
CA ARG A 351 -12.22 -19.10 -37.86
C ARG A 351 -11.31 -20.07 -38.60
N LEU A 352 -10.11 -19.63 -38.99
CA LEU A 352 -9.17 -20.44 -39.78
C LEU A 352 -8.61 -21.62 -38.96
N VAL A 353 -8.37 -21.42 -37.65
CA VAL A 353 -8.03 -22.51 -36.74
C VAL A 353 -9.20 -23.46 -36.54
N GLY A 354 -10.42 -22.93 -36.42
CA GLY A 354 -11.64 -23.74 -36.33
C GLY A 354 -11.82 -24.67 -37.54
N GLU A 355 -11.61 -24.16 -38.75
CA GLU A 355 -11.65 -24.93 -40.00
C GLU A 355 -10.58 -26.03 -40.02
N ILE A 356 -9.32 -25.68 -39.68
CA ILE A 356 -8.24 -26.68 -39.62
C ILE A 356 -8.55 -27.73 -38.55
N MET A 357 -9.02 -27.33 -37.36
CA MET A 357 -9.41 -28.24 -36.28
C MET A 357 -10.55 -29.19 -36.69
N GLN A 358 -11.52 -28.71 -37.48
CA GLN A 358 -12.63 -29.51 -37.97
C GLN A 358 -12.20 -30.47 -39.08
N GLU A 359 -11.30 -30.05 -39.97
CA GLU A 359 -10.80 -30.87 -41.07
C GLU A 359 -9.81 -31.95 -40.61
N THR A 360 -8.91 -31.63 -39.67
CA THR A 360 -7.87 -32.58 -39.22
C THR A 360 -8.25 -33.30 -37.94
N GLY A 361 -9.32 -32.93 -37.21
CA GLY A 361 -9.65 -33.54 -35.92
C GLY A 361 -8.61 -33.26 -34.81
N THR A 362 -7.60 -32.42 -35.07
CA THR A 362 -6.55 -32.08 -34.12
C THR A 362 -6.95 -30.89 -33.26
N ARG A 363 -6.67 -30.91 -31.96
CA ARG A 363 -6.79 -29.75 -31.08
C ARG A 363 -5.55 -28.86 -31.22
N ILE A 364 -5.76 -27.64 -31.72
CA ILE A 364 -4.74 -26.62 -31.91
C ILE A 364 -4.95 -25.55 -30.84
N ASN A 365 -3.96 -25.34 -29.98
CA ASN A 365 -4.02 -24.32 -28.94
C ASN A 365 -3.03 -23.20 -29.28
N ILE A 366 -3.57 -22.05 -29.67
CA ILE A 366 -2.79 -20.83 -29.88
C ILE A 366 -2.82 -20.01 -28.59
N PRO A 367 -1.65 -19.68 -28.00
CA PRO A 367 -1.59 -18.84 -26.81
C PRO A 367 -2.26 -17.47 -27.06
N PRO A 368 -3.04 -16.94 -26.11
CA PRO A 368 -3.62 -15.61 -26.24
C PRO A 368 -2.52 -14.54 -26.36
N PRO A 369 -2.76 -13.42 -27.07
CA PRO A 369 -1.77 -12.37 -27.35
C PRO A 369 -1.16 -11.72 -26.09
N SER A 370 -1.83 -11.86 -24.94
CA SER A 370 -1.39 -11.43 -23.62
C SER A 370 -0.23 -12.27 -23.05
N VAL A 371 0.02 -13.47 -23.58
CA VAL A 371 1.06 -14.38 -23.13
C VAL A 371 2.18 -14.38 -24.16
N SER A 372 3.42 -14.14 -23.74
CA SER A 372 4.61 -14.16 -24.59
C SER A 372 5.07 -15.59 -24.93
N ARG A 373 4.13 -16.45 -25.33
CA ARG A 373 4.45 -17.79 -25.82
C ARG A 373 4.50 -17.74 -27.33
N THR A 374 5.59 -18.23 -27.92
CA THR A 374 5.79 -18.41 -29.37
C THR A 374 5.39 -19.81 -29.84
N GLU A 375 5.18 -20.74 -28.92
CA GLU A 375 4.89 -22.14 -29.23
C GLU A 375 3.39 -22.36 -29.44
N ILE A 376 3.03 -22.94 -30.59
CA ILE A 376 1.68 -23.46 -30.85
C ILE A 376 1.69 -24.95 -30.51
N VAL A 377 0.78 -25.36 -29.60
CA VAL A 377 0.67 -26.76 -29.18
C VAL A 377 -0.36 -27.47 -30.04
N PHE A 378 0.06 -28.57 -30.66
CA PHE A 378 -0.77 -29.45 -31.44
C PHE A 378 -1.02 -30.75 -30.68
N THR A 379 -2.27 -31.16 -30.59
CA THR A 379 -2.67 -32.40 -29.92
C THR A 379 -3.64 -33.18 -30.82
N GLY A 380 -3.28 -34.41 -31.20
CA GLY A 380 -4.10 -35.24 -32.09
C GLY A 380 -3.35 -36.47 -32.62
N GLU A 381 -4.00 -37.23 -33.51
CA GLU A 381 -3.44 -38.44 -34.13
C GLU A 381 -2.27 -38.12 -35.07
N LYS A 382 -1.27 -39.02 -35.16
CA LYS A 382 0.04 -38.77 -35.81
C LYS A 382 -0.06 -38.26 -37.26
N GLU A 383 -0.93 -38.84 -38.07
CA GLU A 383 -1.08 -38.46 -39.50
C GLU A 383 -1.82 -37.13 -39.66
N GLN A 384 -2.92 -36.95 -38.93
CA GLN A 384 -3.69 -35.71 -38.90
C GLN A 384 -2.88 -34.53 -38.34
N LEU A 385 -2.06 -34.79 -37.31
CA LEU A 385 -1.13 -33.82 -36.71
C LEU A 385 -0.10 -33.33 -37.72
N ALA A 386 0.50 -34.25 -38.49
CA ALA A 386 1.48 -33.90 -39.51
C ALA A 386 0.86 -33.02 -40.61
N GLN A 387 -0.39 -33.31 -41.01
CA GLN A 387 -1.13 -32.49 -41.97
C GLN A 387 -1.45 -31.09 -41.43
N ALA A 388 -1.92 -31.00 -40.17
CA ALA A 388 -2.22 -29.72 -39.51
C ALA A 388 -0.97 -28.84 -39.37
N VAL A 389 0.13 -29.44 -38.90
CA VAL A 389 1.44 -28.80 -38.74
C VAL A 389 1.99 -28.32 -40.09
N ALA A 390 1.92 -29.16 -41.13
CA ALA A 390 2.38 -28.79 -42.47
C ALA A 390 1.56 -27.64 -43.08
N ARG A 391 0.24 -27.62 -42.87
CA ARG A 391 -0.65 -26.56 -43.37
C ARG A 391 -0.37 -25.23 -42.67
N ILE A 392 -0.22 -25.23 -41.35
CA ILE A 392 0.11 -24.02 -40.59
C ILE A 392 1.51 -23.53 -40.92
N LYS A 393 2.48 -24.43 -41.11
CA LYS A 393 3.83 -24.06 -41.57
C LYS A 393 3.82 -23.44 -42.96
N LYS A 394 3.02 -23.97 -43.88
CA LYS A 394 2.86 -23.40 -45.24
C LYS A 394 2.25 -22.00 -45.20
N ILE A 395 1.21 -21.79 -44.39
CA ILE A 395 0.58 -20.47 -44.19
C ILE A 395 1.58 -19.50 -43.56
N TYR A 396 2.35 -19.95 -42.57
CA TYR A 396 3.38 -19.15 -41.93
C TYR A 396 4.49 -18.72 -42.90
N GLU A 397 5.02 -19.62 -43.72
CA GLU A 397 6.05 -19.30 -44.72
C GLU A 397 5.51 -18.36 -45.81
N GLU A 398 4.27 -18.55 -46.25
CA GLU A 398 3.61 -17.67 -47.23
C GLU A 398 3.41 -16.26 -46.68
N LYS A 399 2.90 -16.15 -45.44
CA LYS A 399 2.70 -14.86 -44.78
C LYS A 399 4.03 -14.20 -44.44
N LYS A 400 5.06 -14.94 -44.03
CA LYS A 400 6.40 -14.39 -43.78
C LYS A 400 7.02 -13.75 -45.02
N LYS A 401 6.78 -14.30 -46.22
CA LYS A 401 7.26 -13.72 -47.49
C LYS A 401 6.48 -12.48 -47.93
N LYS A 402 5.18 -12.41 -47.61
CA LYS A 402 4.26 -11.37 -48.10
C LYS A 402 4.08 -10.20 -47.11
N THR A 403 4.44 -10.37 -45.84
CA THR A 403 4.21 -9.38 -44.79
C THR A 403 5.29 -8.30 -44.76
N THR A 404 4.86 -7.04 -44.84
CA THR A 404 5.65 -5.84 -44.55
C THR A 404 5.13 -5.19 -43.26
N THR A 405 5.98 -4.42 -42.57
CA THR A 405 5.64 -3.76 -41.31
C THR A 405 5.69 -2.24 -41.44
N ILE A 406 4.67 -1.54 -40.92
CA ILE A 406 4.63 -0.09 -40.81
C ILE A 406 4.44 0.28 -39.33
N ALA A 407 5.25 1.22 -38.85
CA ALA A 407 5.14 1.79 -37.52
C ALA A 407 4.32 3.09 -37.59
N VAL A 408 3.38 3.25 -36.66
CA VAL A 408 2.48 4.41 -36.57
C VAL A 408 2.48 4.93 -35.15
N GLU A 409 2.53 6.25 -34.99
CA GLU A 409 2.43 6.89 -33.69
C GLU A 409 0.97 7.25 -33.40
N VAL A 410 0.44 6.70 -32.30
CA VAL A 410 -0.91 6.97 -31.80
C VAL A 410 -0.81 7.31 -30.31
N LYS A 411 -1.57 8.29 -29.82
CA LYS A 411 -1.51 8.66 -28.40
C LYS A 411 -1.94 7.49 -27.52
N LYS A 412 -1.27 7.29 -26.38
CA LYS A 412 -1.57 6.21 -25.44
C LYS A 412 -3.01 6.22 -24.92
N SER A 413 -3.62 7.39 -24.77
CA SER A 413 -5.04 7.53 -24.42
C SER A 413 -5.98 6.94 -25.47
N GLN A 414 -5.59 6.94 -26.75
CA GLN A 414 -6.37 6.42 -27.86
C GLN A 414 -6.20 4.90 -28.05
N HIS A 415 -5.11 4.30 -27.55
CA HIS A 415 -4.86 2.85 -27.66
C HIS A 415 -6.01 1.98 -27.13
N LYS A 416 -6.65 2.42 -26.03
CA LYS A 416 -7.82 1.73 -25.43
C LYS A 416 -8.97 1.58 -26.43
N TYR A 417 -9.19 2.58 -27.27
CA TYR A 417 -10.29 2.63 -28.22
C TYR A 417 -9.98 1.86 -29.51
N VAL A 418 -8.71 1.80 -29.93
CA VAL A 418 -8.26 0.97 -31.06
C VAL A 418 -8.42 -0.52 -30.75
N ILE A 419 -8.19 -0.94 -29.50
CA ILE A 419 -8.38 -2.34 -29.06
C ILE A 419 -9.89 -2.68 -29.03
N GLY A 420 -10.71 -1.77 -28.49
CA GLY A 420 -12.14 -2.00 -28.26
C GLY A 420 -12.44 -3.03 -27.15
N PRO A 421 -13.70 -3.20 -26.75
CA PRO A 421 -14.07 -4.18 -25.72
C PRO A 421 -13.71 -5.60 -26.18
N LYS A 422 -12.88 -6.30 -25.39
CA LYS A 422 -12.37 -7.66 -25.65
C LYS A 422 -11.57 -7.84 -26.96
N GLY A 423 -11.07 -6.77 -27.58
CA GLY A 423 -10.31 -6.87 -28.83
C GLY A 423 -11.18 -6.96 -30.10
N ASN A 424 -12.49 -6.73 -30.01
CA ASN A 424 -13.40 -6.84 -31.16
C ASN A 424 -13.03 -5.90 -32.31
N SER A 425 -12.56 -4.67 -32.01
CA SER A 425 -12.20 -3.70 -33.06
C SER A 425 -10.95 -4.16 -33.82
N LEU A 426 -9.99 -4.80 -33.15
CA LEU A 426 -8.82 -5.38 -33.81
C LEU A 426 -9.19 -6.57 -34.70
N GLN A 427 -10.18 -7.37 -34.28
CA GLN A 427 -10.69 -8.49 -35.07
C GLN A 427 -11.46 -8.02 -36.31
N GLU A 428 -12.25 -6.94 -36.19
CA GLU A 428 -12.96 -6.30 -37.31
C GLU A 428 -11.98 -5.73 -38.35
N ILE A 429 -10.92 -5.05 -37.89
CA ILE A 429 -9.84 -4.54 -38.77
C ILE A 429 -9.11 -5.71 -39.44
N LEU A 430 -8.81 -6.79 -38.71
CA LEU A 430 -8.18 -7.98 -39.27
C LEU A 430 -9.09 -8.67 -40.30
N GLU A 431 -10.40 -8.71 -40.10
CA GLU A 431 -11.36 -9.29 -41.05
C GLU A 431 -11.47 -8.47 -42.34
N ARG A 432 -11.55 -7.14 -42.23
CA ARG A 432 -11.73 -6.25 -43.39
C ARG A 432 -10.44 -6.03 -44.17
N THR A 433 -9.32 -5.89 -43.49
CA THR A 433 -8.04 -5.49 -44.11
C THR A 433 -7.04 -6.63 -44.23
N GLY A 434 -7.20 -7.71 -43.45
CA GLY A 434 -6.22 -8.79 -43.39
C GLY A 434 -4.88 -8.37 -42.79
N VAL A 435 -4.83 -7.23 -42.07
CA VAL A 435 -3.64 -6.67 -41.42
C VAL A 435 -3.72 -6.92 -39.91
N SER A 436 -2.62 -7.39 -39.32
CA SER A 436 -2.49 -7.55 -37.88
C SER A 436 -1.95 -6.27 -37.25
N VAL A 437 -2.68 -5.72 -36.29
CA VAL A 437 -2.29 -4.52 -35.55
C VAL A 437 -1.75 -4.93 -34.18
N GLU A 438 -0.47 -4.65 -33.93
CA GLU A 438 0.20 -4.91 -32.66
C GLU A 438 0.30 -3.61 -31.86
N ILE A 439 -0.36 -3.59 -30.70
CA ILE A 439 -0.38 -2.44 -29.79
C ILE A 439 0.50 -2.79 -28.59
N PRO A 440 1.45 -1.91 -28.19
CA PRO A 440 2.30 -2.15 -27.04
C PRO A 440 1.49 -2.22 -25.74
N PRO A 441 1.92 -3.01 -24.75
CA PRO A 441 1.25 -3.12 -23.46
C PRO A 441 1.17 -1.77 -22.75
N SER A 442 0.11 -1.55 -21.97
CA SER A 442 -0.16 -0.29 -21.26
C SER A 442 0.95 0.14 -20.29
N ASP A 443 1.84 -0.76 -19.91
CA ASP A 443 2.99 -0.49 -19.02
C ASP A 443 4.22 0.06 -19.79
N SER A 444 4.22 -0.03 -21.12
CA SER A 444 5.30 0.49 -21.97
C SER A 444 5.16 2.00 -22.21
N ILE A 445 6.31 2.66 -22.42
CA ILE A 445 6.42 4.07 -22.85
C ILE A 445 6.22 4.25 -24.36
N SER A 446 6.19 3.16 -25.12
CA SER A 446 6.07 3.22 -26.58
C SER A 446 4.65 3.62 -27.01
N GLU A 447 4.54 4.72 -27.76
CA GLU A 447 3.32 5.19 -28.45
C GLU A 447 3.21 4.62 -29.89
N THR A 448 4.13 3.72 -30.24
CA THR A 448 4.23 3.15 -31.57
C THR A 448 3.36 1.90 -31.69
N VAL A 449 2.34 1.96 -32.55
CA VAL A 449 1.53 0.84 -33.02
C VAL A 449 2.18 0.26 -34.27
N ILE A 450 2.34 -1.06 -34.34
CA ILE A 450 2.95 -1.74 -35.48
C ILE A 450 1.85 -2.44 -36.28
N LEU A 451 1.65 -2.03 -37.53
CA LEU A 451 0.79 -2.71 -38.48
C LEU A 451 1.65 -3.68 -39.30
N ARG A 452 1.28 -4.96 -39.29
CA ARG A 452 1.94 -6.00 -40.10
C ARG A 452 0.92 -6.52 -41.11
N GLY A 453 1.26 -6.55 -42.39
CA GLY A 453 0.36 -7.08 -43.43
C GLY A 453 0.88 -6.95 -44.85
N GLU A 454 0.02 -7.22 -45.83
CA GLU A 454 0.32 -7.03 -47.25
C GLU A 454 0.42 -5.53 -47.59
N PRO A 455 1.40 -5.09 -48.39
CA PRO A 455 1.65 -3.66 -48.63
C PRO A 455 0.47 -2.92 -49.26
N GLU A 456 -0.30 -3.59 -50.11
CA GLU A 456 -1.48 -3.02 -50.78
C GLU A 456 -2.64 -2.73 -49.81
N LYS A 457 -2.75 -3.50 -48.72
CA LYS A 457 -3.83 -3.41 -47.74
C LYS A 457 -3.44 -2.60 -46.49
N LEU A 458 -2.15 -2.36 -46.29
CA LEU A 458 -1.65 -1.53 -45.19
C LEU A 458 -2.21 -0.11 -45.25
N GLY A 459 -2.35 0.49 -46.44
CA GLY A 459 -2.96 1.82 -46.60
C GLY A 459 -4.40 1.88 -46.08
N GLN A 460 -5.20 0.86 -46.39
CA GLN A 460 -6.60 0.77 -45.93
C GLN A 460 -6.68 0.55 -44.41
N ALA A 461 -5.80 -0.31 -43.87
CA ALA A 461 -5.69 -0.54 -42.44
C ALA A 461 -5.25 0.70 -41.66
N LEU A 462 -4.34 1.50 -42.23
CA LEU A 462 -3.93 2.78 -41.64
C LEU A 462 -5.13 3.72 -41.52
N THR A 463 -5.90 3.90 -42.60
CA THR A 463 -7.09 4.75 -42.58
C THR A 463 -8.14 4.26 -41.57
N GLU A 464 -8.38 2.96 -41.47
CA GLU A 464 -9.32 2.40 -40.48
C GLU A 464 -8.81 2.55 -39.03
N VAL A 465 -7.52 2.30 -38.77
CA VAL A 465 -6.93 2.47 -37.43
C VAL A 465 -7.02 3.93 -37.01
N TYR A 466 -6.70 4.88 -37.90
CA TYR A 466 -6.85 6.30 -37.61
C TYR A 466 -8.31 6.71 -37.42
N ALA A 467 -9.23 6.21 -38.24
CA ALA A 467 -10.66 6.51 -38.10
C ALA A 467 -11.23 5.99 -36.76
N LYS A 468 -10.83 4.78 -36.33
CA LYS A 468 -11.26 4.20 -35.05
C LYS A 468 -10.56 4.88 -33.86
N ALA A 469 -9.28 5.23 -33.97
CA ALA A 469 -8.55 5.99 -32.95
C ALA A 469 -9.11 7.41 -32.74
N ASN A 470 -9.57 8.04 -33.81
CA ASN A 470 -10.17 9.39 -33.79
C ASN A 470 -11.70 9.36 -33.64
N SER A 471 -12.32 8.20 -33.45
CA SER A 471 -13.77 8.12 -33.18
C SER A 471 -14.10 8.49 -31.74
N PHE A 472 -13.15 8.31 -30.82
CA PHE A 472 -13.26 8.66 -29.41
C PHE A 472 -12.04 9.47 -29.00
N THR A 473 -12.27 10.71 -28.59
CA THR A 473 -11.21 11.61 -28.13
C THR A 473 -11.41 11.98 -26.68
N VAL A 474 -10.29 12.05 -25.96
CA VAL A 474 -10.24 12.64 -24.62
C VAL A 474 -9.68 14.05 -24.80
N SER A 475 -10.51 15.08 -24.56
CA SER A 475 -10.05 16.47 -24.50
C SER A 475 -10.03 16.94 -23.05
N SER A 476 -9.16 17.90 -22.77
CA SER A 476 -9.03 18.50 -21.44
C SER A 476 -9.18 20.00 -21.53
N VAL A 477 -10.07 20.58 -20.73
CA VAL A 477 -10.25 22.03 -20.61
C VAL A 477 -9.61 22.50 -19.31
N ALA A 478 -8.75 23.52 -19.40
CA ALA A 478 -8.17 24.15 -18.23
C ALA A 478 -9.25 25.00 -17.53
N ALA A 479 -9.61 24.60 -16.31
CA ALA A 479 -10.60 25.31 -15.51
C ALA A 479 -10.20 25.23 -14.03
N PRO A 480 -9.98 26.37 -13.36
CA PRO A 480 -9.66 26.41 -11.94
C PRO A 480 -10.65 25.59 -11.10
N SER A 481 -10.12 24.80 -10.17
CA SER A 481 -10.88 23.90 -9.28
C SER A 481 -12.00 24.59 -8.50
N TRP A 482 -11.81 25.86 -8.11
CA TRP A 482 -12.85 26.63 -7.42
C TRP A 482 -14.05 27.01 -8.32
N LEU A 483 -13.86 27.05 -9.64
CA LEU A 483 -14.91 27.29 -10.63
C LEU A 483 -15.72 26.03 -10.96
N HIS A 484 -15.20 24.83 -10.68
CA HIS A 484 -15.88 23.57 -10.99
C HIS A 484 -17.31 23.53 -10.44
N ARG A 485 -17.53 24.05 -9.22
CA ARG A 485 -18.87 24.12 -8.60
C ARG A 485 -19.84 25.02 -9.37
N PHE A 486 -19.35 26.08 -10.00
CA PHE A 486 -20.16 27.00 -10.80
C PHE A 486 -20.42 26.46 -12.21
N ILE A 487 -19.45 25.75 -12.78
CA ILE A 487 -19.57 25.08 -14.08
C ILE A 487 -20.62 23.96 -14.01
N ILE A 488 -20.62 23.16 -12.94
CA ILE A 488 -21.62 22.10 -12.70
C ILE A 488 -23.02 22.70 -12.49
N GLY A 489 -23.12 23.81 -11.77
CA GLY A 489 -24.37 24.53 -11.49
C GLY A 489 -25.17 23.96 -10.30
N LYS A 490 -26.22 24.68 -9.86
CA LYS A 490 -27.08 24.25 -8.72
C LYS A 490 -27.73 22.90 -9.05
N LYS A 491 -27.36 21.84 -8.31
CA LYS A 491 -27.77 20.43 -8.54
C LYS A 491 -27.33 19.85 -9.91
N GLY A 492 -26.23 20.34 -10.49
CA GLY A 492 -25.75 19.80 -11.76
C GLY A 492 -26.56 20.23 -12.98
N GLN A 493 -27.37 21.29 -12.89
CA GLN A 493 -28.27 21.68 -13.97
C GLN A 493 -27.56 22.04 -15.29
N ASN A 494 -26.36 22.63 -15.23
CA ASN A 494 -25.59 22.95 -16.43
C ASN A 494 -24.97 21.68 -17.02
N LEU A 495 -24.43 20.80 -16.17
CA LEU A 495 -23.94 19.49 -16.59
C LEU A 495 -25.06 18.67 -17.24
N ALA A 496 -26.23 18.62 -16.61
CA ALA A 496 -27.40 17.91 -17.10
C ALA A 496 -27.89 18.44 -18.45
N LYS A 497 -27.80 19.75 -18.73
CA LYS A 497 -28.12 20.30 -20.07
C LYS A 497 -27.17 19.77 -21.14
N ILE A 498 -25.87 19.73 -20.84
CA ILE A 498 -24.85 19.25 -21.78
C ILE A 498 -24.99 17.73 -21.97
N THR A 499 -25.19 16.96 -20.89
CA THR A 499 -25.42 15.51 -20.94
C THR A 499 -26.77 15.16 -21.59
N GLN A 500 -27.78 16.02 -21.50
CA GLN A 500 -29.08 15.83 -22.17
C GLN A 500 -28.98 16.08 -23.67
N GLN A 501 -28.15 17.04 -24.09
CA GLN A 501 -27.86 17.26 -25.51
C GLN A 501 -26.97 16.12 -26.05
N MET A 502 -26.01 15.64 -25.26
CA MET A 502 -25.00 14.67 -25.68
C MET A 502 -24.86 13.52 -24.65
N PRO A 503 -25.66 12.44 -24.77
CA PRO A 503 -25.66 11.34 -23.80
C PRO A 503 -24.40 10.45 -23.88
N LYS A 504 -23.60 10.59 -24.94
CA LYS A 504 -22.37 9.80 -25.18
C LYS A 504 -21.11 10.48 -24.66
N VAL A 505 -21.18 11.72 -24.20
CA VAL A 505 -20.03 12.46 -23.64
C VAL A 505 -20.03 12.30 -22.13
N HIS A 506 -18.95 11.72 -21.61
CA HIS A 506 -18.65 11.67 -20.19
C HIS A 506 -17.77 12.86 -19.82
N ILE A 507 -18.17 13.60 -18.79
CA ILE A 507 -17.44 14.77 -18.29
C ILE A 507 -17.02 14.44 -16.87
N GLU A 508 -15.72 14.32 -16.65
CA GLU A 508 -15.15 13.99 -15.35
C GLU A 508 -14.50 15.23 -14.75
N PHE A 509 -14.87 15.51 -13.49
CA PHE A 509 -14.33 16.60 -12.69
C PHE A 509 -13.39 15.98 -11.66
N THR A 510 -12.09 16.13 -11.84
CA THR A 510 -11.11 15.62 -10.88
C THR A 510 -10.96 16.62 -9.73
N GLU A 511 -11.39 16.24 -8.52
CA GLU A 511 -11.27 17.09 -7.34
C GLU A 511 -9.80 17.39 -7.03
N GLY A 512 -9.40 18.66 -7.15
CA GLY A 512 -8.05 19.13 -6.84
C GLY A 512 -7.14 19.40 -8.05
N GLU A 513 -7.56 19.07 -9.27
CA GLU A 513 -6.83 19.44 -10.49
C GLU A 513 -7.55 20.57 -11.24
N ASP A 514 -6.82 21.55 -11.77
CA ASP A 514 -7.38 22.67 -12.55
C ASP A 514 -7.72 22.27 -14.00
N LYS A 515 -8.21 21.04 -14.19
CA LYS A 515 -8.57 20.48 -15.51
C LYS A 515 -9.90 19.73 -15.44
N ILE A 516 -10.69 19.84 -16.51
CA ILE A 516 -11.92 19.08 -16.73
C ILE A 516 -11.65 18.15 -17.91
N THR A 517 -11.88 16.85 -17.75
CA THR A 517 -11.71 15.85 -18.80
C THR A 517 -13.04 15.51 -19.46
N LEU A 518 -13.07 15.57 -20.78
CA LEU A 518 -14.20 15.23 -21.63
C LEU A 518 -13.85 14.00 -22.43
N GLU A 519 -14.60 12.92 -22.26
CA GLU A 519 -14.45 11.67 -23.00
C GLU A 519 -15.70 11.41 -23.84
N GLY A 520 -15.55 11.19 -25.14
CA GLY A 520 -16.69 10.88 -26.00
C GLY A 520 -16.36 10.93 -27.48
N PRO A 521 -17.40 10.85 -28.33
CA PRO A 521 -17.27 11.04 -29.77
C PRO A 521 -16.65 12.39 -30.10
N THR A 522 -15.72 12.45 -31.05
CA THR A 522 -14.95 13.68 -31.33
C THR A 522 -15.81 14.86 -31.78
N GLU A 523 -16.87 14.60 -32.54
CA GLU A 523 -17.83 15.64 -32.94
C GLU A 523 -18.53 16.23 -31.70
N ASP A 524 -18.95 15.37 -30.78
CA ASP A 524 -19.70 15.77 -29.59
C ASP A 524 -18.81 16.45 -28.54
N VAL A 525 -17.58 15.96 -28.38
CA VAL A 525 -16.59 16.48 -27.43
C VAL A 525 -16.14 17.88 -27.84
N ASN A 526 -15.96 18.16 -29.13
CA ASN A 526 -15.56 19.50 -29.59
C ASN A 526 -16.63 20.55 -29.27
N VAL A 527 -17.92 20.22 -29.48
CA VAL A 527 -19.04 21.11 -29.13
C VAL A 527 -19.13 21.31 -27.62
N ALA A 528 -19.00 20.23 -26.84
CA ALA A 528 -19.02 20.31 -25.38
C ALA A 528 -17.84 21.12 -24.82
N GLN A 529 -16.65 20.95 -25.40
CA GLN A 529 -15.45 21.69 -25.05
C GLN A 529 -15.64 23.19 -25.27
N GLU A 530 -16.13 23.60 -26.44
CA GLU A 530 -16.35 25.02 -26.77
C GLU A 530 -17.39 25.65 -25.82
N GLN A 531 -18.47 24.92 -25.50
CA GLN A 531 -19.47 25.37 -24.52
C GLN A 531 -18.87 25.56 -23.12
N ILE A 532 -18.08 24.59 -22.64
CA ILE A 532 -17.44 24.66 -21.32
C ILE A 532 -16.40 25.76 -21.29
N GLU A 533 -15.58 25.91 -22.33
CA GLU A 533 -14.57 26.97 -22.42
C GLU A 533 -15.21 28.36 -22.45
N GLY A 534 -16.32 28.52 -23.18
CA GLY A 534 -17.12 29.75 -23.17
C GLY A 534 -17.66 30.08 -21.77
N MET A 535 -18.23 29.09 -21.09
CA MET A 535 -18.70 29.26 -19.71
C MET A 535 -17.56 29.58 -18.74
N VAL A 536 -16.39 28.96 -18.90
CA VAL A 536 -15.20 29.22 -18.07
C VAL A 536 -14.71 30.66 -18.28
N LYS A 537 -14.60 31.13 -19.52
CA LYS A 537 -14.20 32.53 -19.83
C LYS A 537 -15.19 33.54 -19.24
N ASP A 538 -16.50 33.27 -19.36
CA ASP A 538 -17.54 34.12 -18.77
C ASP A 538 -17.47 34.15 -17.24
N LEU A 539 -17.21 32.99 -16.61
CA LEU A 539 -17.09 32.86 -15.16
C LEU A 539 -15.82 33.53 -14.62
N ILE A 540 -14.69 33.43 -15.33
CA ILE A 540 -13.44 34.14 -14.97
C ILE A 540 -13.63 35.65 -15.03
N ASN A 541 -14.38 36.15 -16.02
CA ASN A 541 -14.65 37.59 -16.13
C ASN A 541 -15.61 38.10 -15.07
N ARG A 542 -16.57 37.26 -14.63
CA ARG A 542 -17.59 37.65 -13.65
C ARG A 542 -17.19 37.39 -12.20
N MET A 543 -16.32 36.43 -11.93
CA MET A 543 -15.97 36.04 -10.57
C MET A 543 -14.47 36.14 -10.35
N ASP A 544 -14.11 36.77 -9.25
CA ASP A 544 -12.75 36.83 -8.73
C ASP A 544 -12.73 36.26 -7.31
N TYR A 545 -11.57 35.81 -6.87
CA TYR A 545 -11.36 35.44 -5.48
C TYR A 545 -10.08 36.06 -4.96
N VAL A 546 -10.13 36.57 -3.73
CA VAL A 546 -8.98 37.15 -3.06
C VAL A 546 -8.82 36.52 -1.69
N GLU A 547 -7.59 36.15 -1.37
CA GLU A 547 -7.21 35.63 -0.07
C GLU A 547 -6.60 36.76 0.77
N ILE A 548 -7.01 36.86 2.02
CA ILE A 548 -6.50 37.82 3.00
C ILE A 548 -5.94 37.08 4.22
N ASN A 549 -4.83 37.57 4.75
CA ASN A 549 -4.18 37.01 5.92
C ASN A 549 -4.54 37.84 7.17
N ILE A 550 -5.36 37.28 8.05
CA ILE A 550 -5.77 37.90 9.31
C ILE A 550 -5.59 36.87 10.44
N ASP A 551 -4.94 37.27 11.53
CA ASP A 551 -4.67 36.41 12.70
C ASP A 551 -5.98 35.78 13.24
N HIS A 552 -5.97 34.46 13.44
CA HIS A 552 -7.08 33.66 13.93
C HIS A 552 -7.74 34.22 15.22
N LYS A 553 -6.98 34.93 16.06
CA LYS A 553 -7.50 35.58 17.29
C LYS A 553 -8.64 36.56 17.01
N PHE A 554 -8.67 37.15 15.82
CA PHE A 554 -9.68 38.12 15.41
C PHE A 554 -10.87 37.46 14.70
N HIS A 555 -10.79 36.18 14.32
CA HIS A 555 -11.85 35.51 13.54
C HIS A 555 -13.19 35.49 14.27
N ARG A 556 -13.18 35.24 15.58
CA ARG A 556 -14.38 35.29 16.43
C ARG A 556 -15.05 36.66 16.45
N HIS A 557 -14.25 37.73 16.36
CA HIS A 557 -14.75 39.11 16.36
C HIS A 557 -15.18 39.57 14.95
N LEU A 558 -14.47 39.14 13.91
CA LEU A 558 -14.82 39.37 12.50
C LEU A 558 -16.17 38.72 12.13
N ILE A 559 -16.44 37.52 12.63
CA ILE A 559 -17.72 36.81 12.49
C ILE A 559 -18.85 37.59 13.19
N GLY A 560 -18.57 38.13 14.39
CA GLY A 560 -19.55 38.84 15.22
C GLY A 560 -20.54 37.91 15.92
N LYS A 561 -21.44 38.46 16.75
CA LYS A 561 -22.47 37.69 17.48
C LYS A 561 -23.35 36.94 16.46
N SER A 562 -23.21 35.62 16.38
CA SER A 562 -23.90 34.73 15.43
C SER A 562 -23.64 34.99 13.93
N GLY A 563 -22.48 35.53 13.55
CA GLY A 563 -22.15 35.74 12.12
C GLY A 563 -22.74 37.01 11.50
N ALA A 564 -23.34 37.89 12.31
CA ALA A 564 -24.07 39.06 11.82
C ALA A 564 -23.20 40.01 10.97
N ASN A 565 -21.93 40.19 11.33
CA ASN A 565 -21.06 41.13 10.59
C ASN A 565 -20.65 40.55 9.22
N ILE A 566 -20.34 39.25 9.15
CA ILE A 566 -20.04 38.58 7.88
C ILE A 566 -21.28 38.49 6.99
N ASN A 567 -22.46 38.21 7.57
CA ASN A 567 -23.70 38.20 6.80
C ASN A 567 -24.02 39.60 6.26
N ARG A 568 -23.78 40.67 7.01
CA ARG A 568 -23.92 42.05 6.51
C ARG A 568 -23.00 42.31 5.31
N ILE A 569 -21.72 41.97 5.41
CA ILE A 569 -20.74 42.16 4.31
C ILE A 569 -21.12 41.30 3.09
N LYS A 570 -21.59 40.07 3.33
CA LYS A 570 -22.08 39.16 2.30
C LYS A 570 -23.31 39.69 1.58
N ASP A 571 -24.28 40.24 2.30
CA ASP A 571 -25.51 40.76 1.70
C ASP A 571 -25.27 42.11 1.00
N GLN A 572 -24.42 42.97 1.58
CA GLN A 572 -24.11 44.30 1.07
C GLN A 572 -23.30 44.26 -0.24
N TYR A 573 -22.28 43.40 -0.31
CA TYR A 573 -21.40 43.30 -1.49
C TYR A 573 -21.67 42.06 -2.36
N LYS A 574 -22.66 41.23 -2.00
CA LYS A 574 -22.98 39.96 -2.66
C LYS A 574 -21.78 39.00 -2.79
N VAL A 575 -20.85 39.05 -1.84
CA VAL A 575 -19.64 38.21 -1.81
C VAL A 575 -19.81 37.05 -0.82
N SER A 576 -19.26 35.89 -1.13
CA SER A 576 -19.14 34.77 -0.21
C SER A 576 -17.79 34.80 0.50
N VAL A 577 -17.80 35.08 1.80
CA VAL A 577 -16.59 35.01 2.64
C VAL A 577 -16.56 33.65 3.33
N ARG A 578 -15.51 32.86 3.06
CA ARG A 578 -15.22 31.62 3.76
C ARG A 578 -14.11 31.86 4.77
N ILE A 579 -14.44 31.73 6.05
CA ILE A 579 -13.48 31.73 7.15
C ILE A 579 -13.31 30.29 7.60
N PRO A 580 -12.07 29.75 7.65
CA PRO A 580 -11.82 28.41 8.15
C PRO A 580 -12.25 28.29 9.62
N PRO A 581 -12.78 27.13 10.04
CA PRO A 581 -13.18 26.92 11.43
C PRO A 581 -11.96 26.96 12.36
N ASP A 582 -12.18 27.31 13.63
CA ASP A 582 -11.16 27.45 14.69
C ASP A 582 -10.30 26.18 14.89
N SER A 583 -10.73 25.04 14.33
CA SER A 583 -10.01 23.76 14.37
C SER A 583 -8.72 23.75 13.55
N GLU A 584 -8.60 24.58 12.49
CA GLU A 584 -7.48 24.52 11.54
C GLU A 584 -6.41 25.61 11.78
N LYS A 585 -6.61 26.54 12.74
CA LYS A 585 -5.70 27.66 13.05
C LYS A 585 -5.16 28.40 11.82
N SER A 586 -5.94 28.45 10.75
CA SER A 586 -5.51 29.04 9.49
C SER A 586 -5.83 30.53 9.48
N ASN A 587 -4.86 31.39 9.22
CA ASN A 587 -5.05 32.85 9.17
C ASN A 587 -5.66 33.33 7.82
N LEU A 588 -6.01 32.39 6.94
CA LEU A 588 -6.32 32.67 5.55
C LEU A 588 -7.84 32.72 5.35
N ILE A 589 -8.36 33.90 5.06
CA ILE A 589 -9.79 34.12 4.74
C ILE A 589 -9.93 34.26 3.23
N ARG A 590 -10.84 33.48 2.65
CA ARG A 590 -11.10 33.50 1.20
C ARG A 590 -12.39 34.25 0.92
N ILE A 591 -12.32 35.28 0.09
CA ILE A 591 -13.47 36.07 -0.36
C ILE A 591 -13.70 35.72 -1.84
N GLU A 592 -14.92 35.28 -2.18
CA GLU A 592 -15.33 34.90 -3.53
C GLU A 592 -16.49 35.78 -3.98
N GLY A 593 -16.48 36.34 -5.19
CA GLY A 593 -17.60 37.12 -5.72
C GLY A 593 -17.26 38.00 -6.93
N ASP A 594 -18.11 38.99 -7.19
CA ASP A 594 -17.84 39.96 -8.26
C ASP A 594 -16.54 40.75 -7.97
N PRO A 595 -15.68 41.01 -8.97
CA PRO A 595 -14.38 41.68 -8.76
C PRO A 595 -14.48 43.00 -7.96
N GLN A 596 -15.52 43.79 -8.24
CA GLN A 596 -15.76 45.05 -7.53
C GLN A 596 -16.19 44.83 -6.06
N GLY A 597 -17.07 43.84 -5.83
CA GLY A 597 -17.54 43.49 -4.49
C GLY A 597 -16.42 42.88 -3.63
N VAL A 598 -15.57 42.04 -4.22
CA VAL A 598 -14.42 41.41 -3.54
C VAL A 598 -13.40 42.45 -3.09
N GLN A 599 -13.10 43.44 -3.94
CA GLN A 599 -12.19 44.53 -3.57
C GLN A 599 -12.74 45.42 -2.45
N GLN A 600 -14.05 45.71 -2.47
CA GLN A 600 -14.70 46.49 -1.42
C GLN A 600 -14.76 45.72 -0.09
N ALA A 601 -15.17 44.46 -0.14
CA ALA A 601 -15.19 43.58 1.03
C ALA A 601 -13.80 43.37 1.63
N LYS A 602 -12.77 43.20 0.79
CA LYS A 602 -11.38 43.14 1.22
C LYS A 602 -10.97 44.40 1.97
N ARG A 603 -11.30 45.57 1.45
CA ARG A 603 -10.96 46.85 2.09
C ARG A 603 -11.63 47.00 3.45
N GLU A 604 -12.93 46.70 3.54
CA GLU A 604 -13.68 46.81 4.80
C GLU A 604 -13.20 45.79 5.84
N LEU A 605 -12.91 44.55 5.44
CA LEU A 605 -12.36 43.52 6.34
C LEU A 605 -10.96 43.89 6.85
N LEU A 606 -10.12 44.46 6.00
CA LEU A 606 -8.78 44.91 6.39
C LEU A 606 -8.84 46.12 7.31
N GLU A 607 -9.74 47.07 7.07
CA GLU A 607 -9.97 48.21 7.95
C GLU A 607 -10.47 47.77 9.33
N LEU A 608 -11.41 46.82 9.39
CA LEU A 608 -11.88 46.23 10.64
C LEU A 608 -10.73 45.52 11.38
N ALA A 609 -9.89 44.76 10.69
CA ALA A 609 -8.73 44.11 11.29
C ALA A 609 -7.74 45.14 11.87
N SER A 610 -7.42 46.21 11.12
CA SER A 610 -6.51 47.27 11.59
C SER A 610 -7.07 48.08 12.76
N ARG A 611 -8.39 48.30 12.83
CA ARG A 611 -9.02 48.90 14.02
C ARG A 611 -8.82 48.02 15.26
N MET A 612 -8.95 46.71 15.11
CA MET A 612 -8.81 45.75 16.21
C MET A 612 -7.35 45.55 16.66
N GLU A 613 -6.37 45.65 15.76
CA GLU A 613 -4.93 45.66 16.14
C GLU A 613 -4.56 46.85 17.02
N ASN A 614 -5.29 47.96 16.89
CA ASN A 614 -5.07 49.18 17.67
C ASN A 614 -5.70 49.13 19.07
N GLU A 615 -6.55 48.15 19.38
CA GLU A 615 -7.06 47.91 20.73
C GLU A 615 -6.04 47.15 21.59
N ARG A 616 -5.66 47.73 22.74
CA ARG A 616 -4.79 47.08 23.72
C ARG A 616 -5.46 47.01 25.10
N THR A 617 -5.23 45.90 25.78
CA THR A 617 -5.54 45.78 27.21
C THR A 617 -4.29 46.16 28.00
N LYS A 618 -4.43 47.05 28.99
CA LYS A 618 -3.38 47.43 29.93
C LYS A 618 -3.89 47.28 31.35
N ASP A 619 -3.12 46.57 32.16
CA ASP A 619 -3.43 46.34 33.56
C ASP A 619 -2.82 47.45 34.43
N LEU A 620 -3.60 47.99 35.36
CA LEU A 620 -3.21 49.00 36.34
C LEU A 620 -3.36 48.43 37.75
N ILE A 621 -2.29 48.54 38.53
CA ILE A 621 -2.31 48.14 39.94
C ILE A 621 -2.75 49.35 40.77
N ILE A 622 -3.92 49.24 41.39
CA ILE A 622 -4.52 50.23 42.27
C ILE A 622 -5.01 49.48 43.51
N GLU A 623 -4.54 49.87 44.69
CA GLU A 623 -4.96 49.20 45.92
C GLU A 623 -6.47 49.32 46.16
N GLN A 624 -7.08 48.23 46.63
CA GLN A 624 -8.53 48.13 46.84
C GLN A 624 -9.14 49.27 47.68
N ARG A 625 -8.38 49.83 48.64
CA ARG A 625 -8.83 50.96 49.48
C ARG A 625 -9.22 52.19 48.67
N PHE A 626 -8.63 52.39 47.49
CA PHE A 626 -8.91 53.55 46.63
C PHE A 626 -10.02 53.28 45.61
N HIS A 627 -10.41 52.03 45.37
CA HIS A 627 -11.43 51.68 44.36
C HIS A 627 -12.76 52.38 44.61
N ARG A 628 -13.21 52.41 45.87
CA ARG A 628 -14.48 53.07 46.25
C ARG A 628 -14.46 54.58 45.99
N THR A 629 -13.31 55.22 46.21
CA THR A 629 -13.13 56.67 46.01
C THR A 629 -12.99 57.02 44.53
N ILE A 630 -12.33 56.17 43.75
CA ILE A 630 -12.15 56.32 42.29
C ILE A 630 -13.48 56.13 41.55
N ILE A 631 -14.33 55.21 42.02
CA ILE A 631 -15.70 55.03 41.49
C ILE A 631 -16.59 56.21 41.88
N GLY A 632 -16.47 56.72 43.11
CA GLY A 632 -17.26 57.84 43.63
C GLY A 632 -18.65 57.43 44.13
N GLN A 633 -19.35 58.34 44.84
CA GLN A 633 -20.73 58.08 45.29
C GLN A 633 -21.64 57.91 44.07
N LYS A 634 -22.29 56.74 43.94
CA LYS A 634 -23.10 56.35 42.76
C LYS A 634 -22.36 56.32 41.41
N GLY A 635 -21.03 56.24 41.38
CA GLY A 635 -20.27 56.12 40.13
C GLY A 635 -20.01 57.45 39.41
N GLU A 636 -20.18 58.59 40.08
CA GLU A 636 -20.04 59.93 39.47
C GLU A 636 -18.62 60.18 38.91
N ARG A 637 -17.59 59.75 39.63
CA ARG A 637 -16.19 60.01 39.26
C ARG A 637 -15.69 59.08 38.16
N ILE A 638 -16.16 57.84 38.12
CA ILE A 638 -15.90 56.95 36.98
C ILE A 638 -16.67 57.39 35.73
N ARG A 639 -17.85 58.01 35.89
CA ARG A 639 -18.61 58.59 34.78
C ARG A 639 -17.87 59.78 34.17
N GLU A 640 -17.26 60.64 34.97
CA GLU A 640 -16.39 61.72 34.48
C GLU A 640 -15.19 61.19 33.67
N ILE A 641 -14.55 60.10 34.14
CA ILE A 641 -13.45 59.45 33.42
C ILE A 641 -13.95 58.85 32.10
N ARG A 642 -15.13 58.23 32.12
CA ARG A 642 -15.77 57.64 30.93
C ARG A 642 -16.22 58.69 29.92
N ASP A 643 -16.63 59.88 30.38
CA ASP A 643 -16.99 61.00 29.50
C ASP A 643 -15.75 61.62 28.85
N LYS A 644 -14.60 61.64 29.56
CA LYS A 644 -13.31 62.10 29.01
C LYS A 644 -12.65 61.10 28.07
N PHE A 645 -12.88 59.79 28.28
CA PHE A 645 -12.33 58.70 27.49
C PHE A 645 -13.43 57.69 27.10
N PRO A 646 -14.28 58.04 26.11
CA PRO A 646 -15.44 57.21 25.75
C PRO A 646 -15.05 55.87 25.11
N GLU A 647 -13.87 55.79 24.50
CA GLU A 647 -13.38 54.58 23.82
C GLU A 647 -12.62 53.62 24.77
N VAL A 648 -12.42 54.00 26.04
CA VAL A 648 -11.72 53.17 27.04
C VAL A 648 -12.72 52.53 27.99
N ILE A 649 -12.76 51.20 27.98
CA ILE A 649 -13.54 50.39 28.92
C ILE A 649 -12.67 50.08 30.14
N ILE A 650 -13.12 50.54 31.30
CA ILE A 650 -12.45 50.33 32.60
C ILE A 650 -13.19 49.21 33.33
N ASN A 651 -12.51 48.08 33.51
CA ASN A 651 -13.04 46.93 34.23
C ASN A 651 -12.43 46.85 35.63
N PHE A 652 -13.26 47.02 36.65
CA PHE A 652 -12.85 46.85 38.05
C PHE A 652 -13.12 45.41 38.51
N PRO A 653 -12.23 44.82 39.31
CA PRO A 653 -12.43 43.49 39.86
C PRO A 653 -13.54 43.49 40.91
N ASP A 654 -14.19 42.33 41.09
CA ASP A 654 -15.29 42.16 42.05
C ASP A 654 -14.79 42.38 43.50
N PRO A 655 -15.53 43.12 44.35
CA PRO A 655 -15.20 43.33 45.76
C PRO A 655 -14.88 42.06 46.56
N ALA A 656 -15.45 40.91 46.18
CA ALA A 656 -15.19 39.62 46.82
C ALA A 656 -13.77 39.08 46.58
N GLN A 657 -13.12 39.47 45.49
CA GLN A 657 -11.88 38.87 45.01
C GLN A 657 -10.60 39.59 45.47
N LYS A 658 -10.74 40.71 46.22
CA LYS A 658 -9.62 41.54 46.76
C LYS A 658 -8.43 41.70 45.80
N SER A 659 -8.72 41.93 44.52
CA SER A 659 -7.68 42.09 43.51
C SER A 659 -7.38 43.56 43.30
N ASP A 660 -6.10 43.93 43.29
CA ASP A 660 -5.65 45.31 43.08
C ASP A 660 -5.51 45.66 41.59
N ILE A 661 -5.97 44.80 40.67
CA ILE A 661 -5.74 44.95 39.23
C ILE A 661 -6.99 45.48 38.54
N VAL A 662 -6.91 46.70 38.02
CA VAL A 662 -7.92 47.34 37.16
C VAL A 662 -7.49 47.20 35.71
N GLN A 663 -8.37 46.65 34.85
CA GLN A 663 -8.03 46.47 33.43
C GLN A 663 -8.62 47.59 32.59
N LEU A 664 -7.76 48.26 31.81
CA LEU A 664 -8.15 49.24 30.80
C LEU A 664 -8.10 48.59 29.42
N ARG A 665 -9.19 48.64 28.66
CA ARG A 665 -9.24 48.15 27.27
C ARG A 665 -9.71 49.26 26.35
N GLY A 666 -8.95 49.50 25.28
CA GLY A 666 -9.29 50.52 24.28
C GLY A 666 -8.12 50.84 23.36
N PRO A 667 -8.21 51.90 22.54
CA PRO A 667 -7.13 52.30 21.65
C PRO A 667 -5.86 52.68 22.43
N LYS A 668 -4.69 52.24 21.96
CA LYS A 668 -3.39 52.42 22.65
C LYS A 668 -3.14 53.85 23.14
N ASN A 669 -3.46 54.85 22.30
CA ASN A 669 -3.24 56.26 22.62
C ASN A 669 -4.16 56.78 23.74
N GLU A 670 -5.41 56.32 23.80
CA GLU A 670 -6.35 56.73 24.84
C GLU A 670 -6.14 55.94 26.14
N VAL A 671 -5.85 54.64 26.04
CA VAL A 671 -5.52 53.80 27.20
C VAL A 671 -4.32 54.36 27.95
N GLU A 672 -3.28 54.84 27.25
CA GLU A 672 -2.11 55.45 27.89
C GLU A 672 -2.44 56.78 28.59
N LYS A 673 -3.26 57.64 27.97
CA LYS A 673 -3.73 58.90 28.58
C LYS A 673 -4.61 58.63 29.80
N CYS A 674 -5.54 57.68 29.70
CA CYS A 674 -6.39 57.25 30.81
C CYS A 674 -5.55 56.64 31.94
N THR A 675 -4.51 55.87 31.61
CA THR A 675 -3.57 55.33 32.60
C THR A 675 -2.88 56.44 33.38
N LYS A 676 -2.31 57.43 32.67
CA LYS A 676 -1.63 58.57 33.30
C LYS A 676 -2.60 59.39 34.16
N TYR A 677 -3.83 59.59 33.70
CA TYR A 677 -4.86 60.31 34.45
C TYR A 677 -5.26 59.57 35.74
N MET A 678 -5.48 58.26 35.67
CA MET A 678 -5.79 57.44 36.85
C MET A 678 -4.62 57.35 37.81
N GLN A 679 -3.38 57.21 37.31
CA GLN A 679 -2.17 57.21 38.15
C GLN A 679 -1.98 58.53 38.90
N LYS A 680 -2.18 59.67 38.23
CA LYS A 680 -2.12 60.99 38.87
C LYS A 680 -3.17 61.11 39.97
N MET A 681 -4.40 60.68 39.69
CA MET A 681 -5.48 60.68 40.69
C MET A 681 -5.20 59.77 41.88
N VAL A 682 -4.57 58.60 41.66
CA VAL A 682 -4.15 57.71 42.74
C VAL A 682 -3.01 58.34 43.55
N ALA A 683 -2.04 59.00 42.91
CA ALA A 683 -0.96 59.71 43.60
C ALA A 683 -1.48 60.84 44.49
N ASP A 684 -2.40 61.66 43.98
CA ASP A 684 -3.07 62.72 44.76
C ASP A 684 -3.84 62.14 45.96
N LEU A 685 -4.44 60.96 45.82
CA LEU A 685 -5.16 60.28 46.91
C LEU A 685 -4.20 59.70 47.96
N VAL A 686 -3.02 59.22 47.55
CA VAL A 686 -2.00 58.71 48.46
C VAL A 686 -1.38 59.84 49.29
N GLU A 687 -1.02 60.98 48.66
CA GLU A 687 -0.45 62.14 49.35
C GLU A 687 -1.41 62.78 50.37
N ASN A 688 -2.72 62.76 50.10
CA ASN A 688 -3.74 63.29 51.00
C ASN A 688 -4.26 62.27 52.03
N SER A 689 -3.79 61.02 51.99
CA SER A 689 -4.21 59.96 52.92
C SER A 689 -3.26 59.83 54.11
N TYR A 690 -3.56 60.53 55.21
CA TYR A 690 -2.86 60.34 56.48
C TYR A 690 -3.69 59.45 57.40
N SER A 691 -3.18 58.25 57.73
CA SER A 691 -3.82 57.34 58.68
C SER A 691 -2.98 57.19 59.94
N ILE A 692 -3.50 57.65 61.08
CA ILE A 692 -2.93 57.35 62.41
C ILE A 692 -3.70 56.16 62.99
N SER A 693 -2.98 55.13 63.44
CA SER A 693 -3.55 54.04 64.23
C SER A 693 -3.47 54.39 65.71
N VAL A 694 -4.62 54.61 66.35
CA VAL A 694 -4.72 54.86 67.80
C VAL A 694 -5.04 53.53 68.51
N PRO A 695 -4.15 52.99 69.36
CA PRO A 695 -4.43 51.80 70.14
C PRO A 695 -5.45 52.12 71.25
N ILE A 696 -6.58 51.41 71.25
CA ILE A 696 -7.66 51.61 72.23
C ILE A 696 -7.91 50.29 72.98
N PHE A 697 -7.85 50.32 74.31
CA PHE A 697 -8.16 49.16 75.15
C PHE A 697 -9.62 48.70 74.97
N LYS A 698 -9.83 47.37 74.88
CA LYS A 698 -11.12 46.71 74.64
C LYS A 698 -12.25 47.18 75.55
N GLN A 699 -11.94 47.59 76.79
CA GLN A 699 -12.93 48.05 77.76
C GLN A 699 -13.63 49.35 77.33
N PHE A 700 -12.97 50.19 76.53
CA PHE A 700 -13.52 51.47 76.07
C PHE A 700 -14.24 51.38 74.71
N HIS A 701 -14.22 50.23 74.03
CA HIS A 701 -14.87 50.05 72.72
C HIS A 701 -16.39 50.28 72.78
N LYS A 702 -17.06 49.84 73.86
CA LYS A 702 -18.51 50.03 74.05
C LYS A 702 -18.90 51.51 74.23
N ASN A 703 -18.05 52.30 74.89
CA ASN A 703 -18.31 53.72 75.14
C ASN A 703 -18.00 54.60 73.92
N ILE A 704 -17.00 54.22 73.12
CA ILE A 704 -16.61 54.95 71.91
C ILE A 704 -17.58 54.66 70.75
N ILE A 705 -18.09 53.43 70.61
CA ILE A 705 -19.09 53.09 69.58
C ILE A 705 -20.49 53.62 69.97
N GLY A 706 -20.88 53.50 71.24
CA GLY A 706 -22.22 53.85 71.74
C GLY A 706 -23.31 52.84 71.33
N LYS A 707 -24.51 52.93 71.93
CA LYS A 707 -25.65 52.08 71.55
C LYS A 707 -26.02 52.34 70.08
N GLY A 708 -25.89 51.32 69.22
CA GLY A 708 -26.18 51.41 67.80
C GLY A 708 -25.16 52.18 66.95
N GLY A 709 -23.94 52.43 67.45
CA GLY A 709 -22.91 53.14 66.69
C GLY A 709 -23.10 54.66 66.61
N ALA A 710 -24.04 55.23 67.38
CA ALA A 710 -24.41 56.64 67.28
C ALA A 710 -23.26 57.57 67.69
N ASN A 711 -22.45 57.20 68.68
CA ASN A 711 -21.37 58.06 69.17
C ASN A 711 -20.20 58.10 68.19
N ILE A 712 -19.86 56.96 67.59
CA ILE A 712 -18.84 56.93 66.53
C ILE A 712 -19.32 57.57 65.23
N LYS A 713 -20.63 57.55 64.96
CA LYS A 713 -21.24 58.28 63.83
C LYS A 713 -21.14 59.79 64.02
N LYS A 714 -21.41 60.30 65.23
CA LYS A 714 -21.20 61.71 65.59
C LYS A 714 -19.73 62.11 65.51
N ILE A 715 -18.81 61.32 66.06
CA ILE A 715 -17.37 61.58 65.95
C ILE A 715 -16.92 61.57 64.48
N ARG A 716 -17.47 60.67 63.65
CA ARG A 716 -17.19 60.61 62.21
C ARG A 716 -17.75 61.82 61.43
N GLU A 717 -18.91 62.33 61.84
CA GLU A 717 -19.53 63.53 61.27
C GLU A 717 -18.81 64.81 61.71
N GLU A 718 -18.36 64.90 62.98
CA GLU A 718 -17.67 66.08 63.51
C GLU A 718 -16.19 66.15 63.09
N SER A 719 -15.51 65.01 62.94
CA SER A 719 -14.07 64.98 62.63
C SER A 719 -13.76 64.84 61.13
N ASN A 720 -14.75 64.53 60.28
CA ASN A 720 -14.55 64.13 58.88
C ASN A 720 -13.50 63.01 58.67
N LEU A 721 -13.16 62.24 59.70
CA LEU A 721 -12.16 61.17 59.66
C LEU A 721 -12.82 59.81 59.38
N GLN A 722 -12.25 59.05 58.44
CA GLN A 722 -12.76 57.74 58.05
C GLN A 722 -12.12 56.64 58.92
N GLY A 723 -12.60 56.48 60.15
CA GLY A 723 -12.11 55.45 61.06
C GLY A 723 -12.55 54.03 60.67
N CYS A 724 -11.60 53.11 60.47
CA CYS A 724 -11.83 51.68 60.37
C CYS A 724 -11.48 51.02 61.71
N LEU A 725 -12.44 50.38 62.37
CA LEU A 725 -12.18 49.49 63.50
C LEU A 725 -11.69 48.14 62.97
N PRO A 726 -10.73 47.46 63.62
CA PRO A 726 -10.45 46.06 63.32
C PRO A 726 -11.69 45.25 63.66
N SER A 727 -12.16 44.46 62.69
CA SER A 727 -13.17 43.43 62.89
C SER A 727 -12.67 42.50 64.00
N THR A 728 -13.39 42.47 65.12
CA THR A 728 -13.16 41.50 66.20
C THR A 728 -13.27 40.09 65.63
N SER A 729 -12.17 39.34 65.66
CA SER A 729 -12.20 37.87 65.71
C SER A 729 -13.05 37.39 66.88
#